data_AF-A0A8C9MCM4-F1
#
_entry.id   AF-A0A8C9MCM4-F1
#
_cell.length_a   1.000
_cell.length_b   1.000
_cell.length_c   1.000
_cell.angle_alpha   90.00
_cell.angle_beta   90.00
_cell.angle_gamma   90.00
#
_symmetry.space_group_name_H-M   'P 1'
#
loop_
_entity.id
_entity.type
_entity.pdbx_description
1 polymer ?
#
loop_
_entity_poly.entity_id
_entity_poly.type
_entity_poly.pdbx_seq_one_letter_code
_entity_poly.pdbx_strand_id
1 'polypeptide(L)'
;MPLPHRGRGSRLAGSRVASTSLPRDTWRQERAGGDARDSRRSARAGMGSRHRICSREEIVIPCASDNDSGSVDLQLSNLEDVKKDASSLELTDSDISDIAGLPQESLTDSFRRLTQQGPLSEPIVERLIQSIQEFFNGDLQSELEKLTFLRSLSSLSRALPYDETVGAFIHSHIEDIVHILNMLVEEELLQYLFSPVHQEVFVTIADLSYQDVHLLLGSEDRADFFSLLTKSIITLPPVKTLTQLEEIVPSGSYNTESLYRQTLQAFSEMLQSLVVKDPHLENLNTIFKQMDPWLQSTKDHERERATVSMAEVLKCSSRHLSLKLPLQFQRLGRLVALMALLCGDPVKEVAEEAAEGTHYLLHITLRLKYVTHDKKNHPSLRRAMKKCQELLELYSIKQFYSCPFKIAQVFEVFLNSNELCQFVMTILDGLKNLKHPCTQKSAGELLITLVKNAESRFEKVPEIMGVICARLSIISQPRVRQQIINTVSLFISRPKYTDIVISHLLCHPVPYDRHLAELWRTLDVKLPSTTWILWRLLRKLQKCHNAPTHEKMAYMAVAATDALYEVFVGNRLRAATFRLFPQLLMTLLIQIHHSIGLTMSDVAIPSGLYTEQEMSSQVTPLCFAIQATKTLLLRTLCWQEFNIMEKNKGWTLLEGKDGHLQGISLLANALLERNHLFANKIMYLLVPLLNRGNDKHKLTSAGFFVELLQSPVARRLPSIYSIARLKDWLHHGNNVFKTLALKGLHYLTRHQEMREGIKSLLPCILDLLCETDEKIVLLAIQILLQLVETMDFTTLTAMMKILFSLFGDVRPDVHRFSMTLFGASIKSVKYTDKKGIENQVLDSLVPLLLYSQDENDAVAEESRQVLTICAQFLKWKLPQEVYCKDPWYIRCGKVGKVCKFFVRKKMQGES
;
A
#
# COMPACT_ATOMS: atom_id res chain seq x y z
N MET A 1 -10.64 -13.64 47.55
CA MET A 1 -10.62 -14.98 46.94
C MET A 1 -11.27 -15.96 47.92
N PRO A 2 -12.06 -16.99 47.55
CA PRO A 2 -12.64 -17.43 46.27
C PRO A 2 -14.21 -17.56 46.28
N LEU A 3 -14.81 -17.93 45.13
CA LEU A 3 -16.02 -18.74 44.77
C LEU A 3 -17.06 -19.20 45.87
N PRO A 4 -18.19 -19.89 45.54
CA PRO A 4 -19.22 -19.79 44.46
C PRO A 4 -20.68 -19.97 45.00
N HIS A 5 -21.76 -19.97 44.17
CA HIS A 5 -22.87 -20.95 44.28
C HIS A 5 -23.98 -20.91 43.20
N ARG A 6 -24.56 -22.11 43.00
CA ARG A 6 -25.68 -22.56 42.16
C ARG A 6 -27.06 -22.26 42.79
N GLY A 7 -28.13 -22.30 41.97
CA GLY A 7 -29.50 -22.72 42.37
C GLY A 7 -30.60 -22.04 41.56
N ARG A 8 -31.18 -22.66 40.51
CA ARG A 8 -32.43 -23.47 40.46
C ARG A 8 -33.71 -22.81 41.02
N GLY A 9 -34.72 -22.68 40.14
CA GLY A 9 -36.18 -22.68 40.41
C GLY A 9 -36.95 -22.62 39.07
N SER A 10 -37.44 -23.72 38.50
CA SER A 10 -38.82 -24.30 38.57
C SER A 10 -39.93 -23.41 37.98
N ARG A 11 -40.36 -23.67 36.72
CA ARG A 11 -41.57 -24.41 36.28
C ARG A 11 -42.90 -23.63 36.41
N LEU A 12 -43.61 -23.48 35.29
CA LEU A 12 -45.03 -23.87 35.11
C LEU A 12 -45.44 -23.79 33.62
N ALA A 13 -46.38 -24.65 33.23
CA ALA A 13 -46.74 -25.03 31.87
C ALA A 13 -48.10 -24.46 31.42
N GLY A 14 -48.35 -24.48 30.10
CA GLY A 14 -49.67 -24.30 29.46
C GLY A 14 -49.48 -23.91 27.98
N SER A 15 -49.51 -24.84 27.02
CA SER A 15 -50.68 -25.46 26.35
C SER A 15 -51.09 -24.76 25.04
N ARG A 16 -50.87 -25.48 23.92
CA ARG A 16 -51.73 -25.65 22.70
C ARG A 16 -52.11 -24.39 21.88
N VAL A 17 -52.39 -24.39 20.57
CA VAL A 17 -52.32 -25.28 19.38
C VAL A 17 -52.71 -24.36 18.19
N ALA A 18 -52.09 -24.58 17.03
CA ALA A 18 -52.52 -24.31 15.63
C ALA A 18 -53.12 -22.95 15.17
N SER A 19 -52.54 -22.44 14.07
CA SER A 19 -53.24 -21.81 12.95
C SER A 19 -52.37 -22.01 11.68
N THR A 20 -52.72 -22.93 10.78
CA THR A 20 -53.58 -22.81 9.58
C THR A 20 -53.13 -21.81 8.49
N SER A 21 -53.15 -22.37 7.29
CA SER A 21 -52.64 -21.98 5.98
C SER A 21 -53.57 -21.10 5.13
N LEU A 22 -52.95 -20.23 4.29
CA LEU A 22 -53.31 -19.80 2.91
C LEU A 22 -54.67 -19.08 2.67
N PRO A 23 -54.93 -18.43 1.50
CA PRO A 23 -54.07 -17.91 0.42
C PRO A 23 -54.40 -16.44 0.02
N ARG A 24 -53.63 -15.85 -0.92
CA ARG A 24 -53.97 -14.58 -1.61
C ARG A 24 -54.18 -14.82 -3.10
N ASP A 25 -55.29 -14.30 -3.60
CA ASP A 25 -55.80 -14.44 -4.95
C ASP A 25 -55.09 -13.59 -6.02
N THR A 26 -55.16 -14.17 -7.21
CA THR A 26 -54.91 -13.70 -8.57
C THR A 26 -55.60 -12.39 -8.97
N TRP A 27 -54.93 -11.56 -9.78
CA TRP A 27 -55.57 -10.83 -10.89
C TRP A 27 -54.64 -10.72 -12.10
N ARG A 28 -55.13 -11.22 -13.24
CA ARG A 28 -54.62 -11.15 -14.61
C ARG A 28 -55.21 -9.90 -15.29
N GLN A 29 -54.40 -9.12 -16.02
CA GLN A 29 -54.26 -9.11 -17.50
C GLN A 29 -55.35 -8.34 -18.24
N GLU A 30 -55.00 -7.17 -18.78
CA GLU A 30 -55.64 -6.59 -19.98
C GLU A 30 -54.54 -6.09 -20.93
N ARG A 31 -54.61 -6.57 -22.19
CA ARG A 31 -53.89 -6.05 -23.36
C ARG A 31 -54.94 -5.50 -24.34
N ALA A 32 -54.71 -4.29 -24.81
CA ALA A 32 -55.09 -3.79 -26.13
C ALA A 32 -53.80 -3.12 -26.67
N GLY A 33 -53.28 -3.33 -27.87
CA GLY A 33 -53.92 -3.51 -29.17
C GLY A 33 -53.79 -2.17 -29.93
N GLY A 34 -52.83 -2.03 -30.85
CA GLY A 34 -52.71 -0.79 -31.65
C GLY A 34 -51.37 -0.53 -32.34
N ASP A 35 -51.06 -1.37 -33.32
CA ASP A 35 -50.54 -1.10 -34.67
C ASP A 35 -49.59 0.09 -35.04
N ALA A 36 -48.61 -0.28 -35.87
CA ALA A 36 -48.15 0.37 -37.11
C ALA A 36 -47.25 1.64 -37.15
N ARG A 37 -46.04 1.39 -37.69
CA ARG A 37 -45.38 2.01 -38.87
C ARG A 37 -44.17 2.94 -38.68
N ASP A 38 -43.06 2.40 -39.19
CA ASP A 38 -41.89 3.03 -39.81
C ASP A 38 -42.19 4.17 -40.80
N SER A 39 -41.29 5.17 -40.88
CA SER A 39 -40.57 5.62 -42.10
C SER A 39 -39.73 6.87 -41.79
N ARG A 40 -38.39 6.77 -41.84
CA ARG A 40 -37.47 7.08 -42.96
C ARG A 40 -37.28 8.57 -43.35
N ARG A 41 -36.01 8.98 -43.20
CA ARG A 41 -35.13 9.71 -44.15
C ARG A 41 -35.24 11.23 -44.30
N SER A 42 -34.18 11.88 -43.79
CA SER A 42 -33.24 12.81 -44.45
C SER A 42 -33.70 13.69 -45.63
N ALA A 43 -33.40 14.99 -45.53
CA ALA A 43 -32.89 15.78 -46.65
C ALA A 43 -31.92 16.88 -46.17
N ARG A 44 -30.83 17.03 -46.91
CA ARG A 44 -29.74 18.00 -46.80
C ARG A 44 -30.13 19.34 -47.44
N ALA A 45 -29.47 20.43 -47.03
CA ALA A 45 -28.56 21.25 -47.85
C ALA A 45 -28.57 22.75 -47.46
N GLY A 46 -27.39 23.39 -47.50
CA GLY A 46 -27.26 24.85 -47.56
C GLY A 46 -26.02 25.43 -46.86
N MET A 47 -24.93 25.59 -47.61
CA MET A 47 -23.61 26.14 -47.20
C MET A 47 -23.63 27.65 -46.92
N GLY A 48 -22.66 28.16 -46.12
CA GLY A 48 -22.35 29.60 -46.14
C GLY A 48 -21.46 30.22 -45.05
N SER A 49 -20.14 29.99 -45.15
CA SER A 49 -19.05 30.92 -44.77
C SER A 49 -18.48 30.98 -43.33
N ARG A 50 -17.14 30.94 -43.37
CA ARG A 50 -16.04 31.09 -42.39
C ARG A 50 -16.25 32.15 -41.29
N HIS A 51 -15.98 31.80 -40.03
CA HIS A 51 -15.01 32.50 -39.15
C HIS A 51 -14.63 31.66 -37.93
N ARG A 52 -13.33 31.72 -37.57
CA ARG A 52 -12.64 30.96 -36.51
C ARG A 52 -13.10 31.41 -35.11
N ILE A 53 -13.62 30.51 -34.27
CA ILE A 53 -13.52 30.61 -32.80
C ILE A 53 -13.45 29.19 -32.21
N CYS A 54 -12.46 28.96 -31.35
CA CYS A 54 -12.23 27.73 -30.60
C CYS A 54 -13.38 27.51 -29.58
N SER A 55 -14.20 26.47 -29.80
CA SER A 55 -15.31 26.09 -28.93
C SER A 55 -14.91 24.97 -27.97
N ARG A 56 -14.91 25.36 -26.70
CA ARG A 56 -15.08 24.59 -25.45
C ARG A 56 -15.97 23.33 -25.63
N GLU A 57 -15.40 22.15 -25.43
CA GLU A 57 -16.18 20.92 -25.25
C GLU A 57 -16.64 20.79 -23.79
N GLU A 58 -17.96 20.87 -23.61
CA GLU A 58 -18.67 20.47 -22.39
C GLU A 58 -18.72 18.94 -22.32
N ILE A 59 -17.88 18.34 -21.46
CA ILE A 59 -18.03 16.95 -21.08
C ILE A 59 -19.03 16.90 -19.92
N VAL A 60 -20.29 16.59 -20.25
CA VAL A 60 -21.35 16.22 -19.31
C VAL A 60 -21.02 14.84 -18.75
N ILE A 61 -20.74 14.76 -17.44
CA ILE A 61 -20.55 13.50 -16.72
C ILE A 61 -21.93 13.08 -16.15
N PRO A 62 -22.50 11.93 -16.53
CA PRO A 62 -23.69 11.43 -15.87
C PRO A 62 -23.31 10.87 -14.48
N CYS A 63 -23.98 11.35 -13.44
CA CYS A 63 -23.96 10.74 -12.11
C CYS A 63 -24.77 9.42 -12.17
N ALA A 64 -24.12 8.29 -11.93
CA ALA A 64 -24.80 7.01 -11.65
C ALA A 64 -24.85 6.77 -10.14
N SER A 65 -26.05 6.43 -9.68
CA SER A 65 -26.39 6.01 -8.32
C SER A 65 -25.80 4.64 -7.97
N ASP A 66 -25.62 4.41 -6.67
CA ASP A 66 -25.08 3.21 -6.06
C ASP A 66 -25.80 1.92 -6.51
N ASN A 67 -25.01 0.86 -6.75
CA ASN A 67 -25.39 -0.53 -6.47
C ASN A 67 -24.12 -1.34 -6.18
N ASP A 68 -24.19 -2.09 -5.07
CA ASP A 68 -23.17 -3.00 -4.58
C ASP A 68 -22.98 -4.22 -5.49
N SER A 69 -21.77 -4.79 -5.39
CA SER A 69 -21.32 -6.09 -5.89
C SER A 69 -21.12 -6.24 -7.41
N GLY A 70 -19.89 -6.58 -7.81
CA GLY A 70 -19.57 -6.94 -9.20
C GLY A 70 -18.15 -6.63 -9.58
N SER A 71 -17.28 -7.64 -9.49
CA SER A 71 -16.06 -7.73 -10.30
C SER A 71 -16.43 -7.53 -11.77
N VAL A 72 -15.88 -6.52 -12.43
CA VAL A 72 -15.97 -6.38 -13.88
C VAL A 72 -14.57 -6.14 -14.44
N ASP A 73 -14.07 -7.21 -15.05
CA ASP A 73 -12.95 -7.22 -15.97
C ASP A 73 -13.20 -6.21 -17.10
N LEU A 74 -12.25 -5.30 -17.31
CA LEU A 74 -12.18 -4.53 -18.54
C LEU A 74 -11.25 -5.25 -19.51
N GLN A 75 -11.86 -6.06 -20.37
CA GLN A 75 -11.26 -6.49 -21.63
C GLN A 75 -11.05 -5.27 -22.53
N LEU A 76 -9.80 -5.00 -22.87
CA LEU A 76 -9.42 -4.18 -24.02
C LEU A 76 -8.63 -5.07 -24.98
N SER A 77 -9.37 -5.83 -25.77
CA SER A 77 -8.91 -6.39 -27.03
C SER A 77 -9.15 -5.38 -28.15
N ASN A 78 -8.21 -5.34 -29.10
CA ASN A 78 -8.28 -4.76 -30.44
C ASN A 78 -7.59 -3.40 -30.63
N LEU A 79 -6.28 -3.48 -30.87
CA LEU A 79 -5.57 -2.67 -31.87
C LEU A 79 -4.18 -3.27 -32.05
N GLU A 80 -4.02 -4.14 -33.05
CA GLU A 80 -2.78 -4.33 -33.83
C GLU A 80 -3.04 -5.39 -34.92
N ASP A 81 -3.71 -4.97 -35.99
CA ASP A 81 -3.60 -5.61 -37.30
C ASP A 81 -2.39 -4.97 -38.02
N VAL A 82 -1.26 -5.67 -38.02
CA VAL A 82 -0.24 -5.50 -39.07
C VAL A 82 0.22 -6.88 -39.50
N LYS A 83 -0.22 -7.23 -40.72
CA LYS A 83 0.28 -8.31 -41.56
C LYS A 83 1.81 -8.42 -41.51
N LYS A 84 2.32 -9.64 -41.28
CA LYS A 84 3.50 -10.13 -41.99
C LYS A 84 3.44 -11.65 -42.11
N ASP A 85 3.65 -12.09 -43.35
CA ASP A 85 3.45 -13.43 -43.86
C ASP A 85 4.22 -14.51 -43.09
N ALA A 86 3.55 -15.63 -42.85
CA ALA A 86 4.13 -16.84 -42.32
C ALA A 86 4.70 -17.66 -43.49
N SER A 87 6.02 -17.79 -43.57
CA SER A 87 6.66 -18.94 -44.20
C SER A 87 6.78 -20.04 -43.13
N SER A 88 5.99 -21.09 -43.31
CA SER A 88 6.05 -22.32 -42.52
C SER A 88 7.33 -23.08 -42.86
N LEU A 89 8.31 -23.06 -41.95
CA LEU A 89 9.33 -24.10 -41.85
C LEU A 89 8.95 -25.00 -40.66
N GLU A 90 8.47 -26.19 -40.98
CA GLU A 90 8.36 -27.29 -40.03
C GLU A 90 9.79 -27.72 -39.66
N LEU A 91 10.16 -27.42 -38.42
CA LEU A 91 11.41 -27.84 -37.80
C LEU A 91 11.10 -29.11 -36.98
N THR A 92 11.76 -30.21 -37.32
CA THR A 92 11.61 -31.54 -36.71
C THR A 92 12.62 -31.70 -35.56
N ASP A 93 12.52 -32.78 -34.76
CA ASP A 93 13.30 -33.02 -33.53
C ASP A 93 14.84 -32.88 -33.66
N SER A 94 15.36 -32.80 -34.88
CA SER A 94 16.78 -32.56 -35.22
C SER A 94 17.27 -31.12 -35.04
N ASP A 95 16.40 -30.11 -34.89
CA ASP A 95 16.84 -28.71 -34.80
C ASP A 95 17.33 -28.29 -33.38
N ILE A 96 17.27 -29.21 -32.42
CA ILE A 96 17.75 -29.02 -31.05
C ILE A 96 19.18 -29.54 -30.85
N SER A 97 19.68 -30.39 -31.75
CA SER A 97 21.09 -30.81 -31.80
C SER A 97 22.04 -29.70 -32.28
N ASP A 98 21.53 -28.68 -32.97
CA ASP A 98 22.33 -27.64 -33.63
C ASP A 98 22.49 -26.33 -32.84
N ILE A 99 22.30 -26.36 -31.51
CA ILE A 99 22.86 -25.31 -30.65
C ILE A 99 24.38 -25.56 -30.60
N ALA A 100 25.07 -25.08 -31.63
CA ALA A 100 26.50 -25.20 -31.81
C ALA A 100 27.24 -24.70 -30.56
N GLY A 101 28.06 -25.56 -29.96
CA GLY A 101 29.00 -25.13 -28.93
C GLY A 101 29.54 -26.14 -27.93
N LEU A 102 29.35 -27.45 -28.08
CA LEU A 102 30.20 -28.44 -27.39
C LEU A 102 30.38 -29.66 -28.29
N PRO A 103 31.62 -30.15 -28.51
CA PRO A 103 31.80 -31.44 -29.16
C PRO A 103 31.14 -32.50 -28.29
N GLN A 104 30.31 -33.34 -28.91
CA GLN A 104 29.91 -34.60 -28.32
C GLN A 104 31.16 -35.49 -28.31
N GLU A 105 32.06 -35.24 -27.37
CA GLU A 105 33.12 -36.19 -27.04
C GLU A 105 32.42 -37.47 -26.59
N SER A 106 32.62 -38.53 -27.37
CA SER A 106 32.26 -39.88 -26.98
C SER A 106 32.86 -40.18 -25.61
N LEU A 107 32.11 -40.97 -24.83
CA LEU A 107 32.28 -41.52 -23.47
C LEU A 107 33.69 -41.97 -23.00
N THR A 108 34.80 -41.41 -23.48
CA THR A 108 36.10 -42.11 -23.46
C THR A 108 37.30 -41.32 -22.96
N ASP A 109 37.29 -39.98 -22.85
CA ASP A 109 38.59 -39.28 -22.72
C ASP A 109 38.86 -38.38 -21.50
N SER A 110 38.01 -38.26 -20.46
CA SER A 110 38.41 -37.41 -19.31
C SER A 110 38.03 -37.79 -17.87
N PHE A 111 37.29 -38.87 -17.62
CA PHE A 111 37.23 -39.43 -16.26
C PHE A 111 38.15 -40.63 -16.27
N ARG A 112 39.12 -40.66 -15.33
CA ARG A 112 40.13 -41.71 -15.12
C ARG A 112 39.83 -42.91 -15.98
N ARG A 113 40.68 -43.18 -16.99
CA ARG A 113 40.70 -44.43 -17.77
C ARG A 113 39.93 -45.47 -16.99
N LEU A 114 38.69 -45.75 -17.41
CA LEU A 114 38.10 -47.05 -17.17
C LEU A 114 39.12 -47.96 -17.84
N THR A 115 40.14 -48.38 -17.08
CA THR A 115 40.74 -49.67 -17.30
C THR A 115 39.54 -50.57 -17.24
N GLN A 116 39.01 -50.91 -18.42
CA GLN A 116 38.34 -52.15 -18.68
C GLN A 116 39.34 -53.23 -18.22
N GLN A 117 39.43 -53.41 -16.90
CA GLN A 117 39.86 -54.68 -16.36
C GLN A 117 38.76 -55.62 -16.81
N GLY A 118 39.13 -56.60 -17.64
CA GLY A 118 38.25 -57.72 -17.93
C GLY A 118 37.74 -58.35 -16.63
N PRO A 119 36.71 -59.22 -16.70
CA PRO A 119 36.14 -59.84 -15.52
C PRO A 119 37.25 -60.33 -14.59
N LEU A 120 37.24 -59.85 -13.34
CA LEU A 120 38.14 -60.36 -12.31
C LEU A 120 37.90 -61.86 -12.21
N SER A 121 38.97 -62.65 -12.17
CA SER A 121 38.79 -64.09 -11.99
C SER A 121 38.15 -64.34 -10.61
N GLU A 122 37.23 -65.31 -10.53
CA GLU A 122 36.56 -65.78 -9.31
C GLU A 122 37.49 -65.86 -8.07
N PRO A 123 38.73 -66.39 -8.14
CA PRO A 123 39.65 -66.40 -6.99
C PRO A 123 40.18 -65.03 -6.55
N ILE A 124 40.16 -64.02 -7.42
CA ILE A 124 40.51 -62.64 -7.07
C ILE A 124 39.34 -61.99 -6.34
N VAL A 125 38.11 -62.25 -6.77
CA VAL A 125 36.88 -61.76 -6.11
C VAL A 125 36.78 -62.31 -4.69
N GLU A 126 36.94 -63.63 -4.51
CA GLU A 126 36.93 -64.26 -3.18
C GLU A 126 38.02 -63.69 -2.26
N ARG A 127 39.22 -63.43 -2.80
CA ARG A 127 40.33 -62.82 -2.04
C ARG A 127 40.02 -61.39 -1.61
N LEU A 128 39.35 -60.61 -2.47
CA LEU A 128 38.93 -59.23 -2.15
C LEU A 128 37.83 -59.22 -1.08
N ILE A 129 36.85 -60.13 -1.18
CA ILE A 129 35.79 -60.28 -0.16
C ILE A 129 36.40 -60.68 1.19
N GLN A 130 37.32 -61.66 1.19
CA GLN A 130 38.03 -62.09 2.40
C GLN A 130 38.83 -60.94 3.03
N SER A 131 39.54 -60.14 2.23
CA SER A 131 40.27 -58.94 2.68
C SER A 131 39.35 -57.91 3.34
N ILE A 132 38.16 -57.67 2.79
CA ILE A 132 37.16 -56.73 3.33
C ILE A 132 36.55 -57.28 4.63
N GLN A 133 36.25 -58.58 4.69
CA GLN A 133 35.70 -59.23 5.90
C GLN A 133 36.73 -59.30 7.04
N GLU A 134 38.02 -59.48 6.73
CA GLU A 134 39.10 -59.41 7.72
C GLU A 134 39.20 -58.01 8.34
N PHE A 135 38.96 -56.95 7.54
CA PHE A 135 38.88 -55.58 8.05
C PHE A 135 37.65 -55.35 8.94
N PHE A 136 36.49 -55.90 8.58
CA PHE A 136 35.26 -55.80 9.40
C PHE A 136 35.42 -56.41 10.81
N ASN A 137 36.28 -57.41 10.96
CA ASN A 137 36.44 -58.17 12.20
C ASN A 137 37.68 -57.78 13.02
N GLY A 138 38.48 -56.80 12.58
CA GLY A 138 39.74 -56.40 13.24
C GLY A 138 39.69 -55.03 13.94
N ASP A 139 40.44 -54.87 15.04
CA ASP A 139 40.60 -53.60 15.76
C ASP A 139 41.82 -52.80 15.23
N LEU A 140 41.56 -51.61 14.68
CA LEU A 140 42.48 -50.51 14.32
C LEU A 140 43.78 -50.87 13.59
N GLN A 141 43.68 -50.76 12.28
CA GLN A 141 44.69 -51.14 11.31
C GLN A 141 45.49 -49.91 10.79
N SER A 142 46.79 -50.13 10.55
CA SER A 142 47.77 -49.19 9.99
C SER A 142 47.27 -48.45 8.74
N GLU A 143 47.87 -47.31 8.38
CA GLU A 143 47.53 -46.56 7.16
C GLU A 143 47.50 -47.46 5.91
N LEU A 144 48.44 -48.40 5.82
CA LEU A 144 48.54 -49.36 4.72
C LEU A 144 47.29 -50.27 4.63
N GLU A 145 46.80 -50.74 5.75
CA GLU A 145 45.64 -51.62 5.82
C GLU A 145 44.33 -50.87 5.52
N LYS A 146 44.19 -49.62 6.00
CA LYS A 146 43.08 -48.72 5.62
C LYS A 146 43.02 -48.50 4.11
N LEU A 147 44.16 -48.20 3.49
CA LEU A 147 44.26 -48.04 2.04
C LEU A 147 44.02 -49.35 1.29
N THR A 148 44.44 -50.49 1.86
CA THR A 148 44.21 -51.82 1.27
C THR A 148 42.73 -52.16 1.29
N PHE A 149 42.01 -51.87 2.38
CA PHE A 149 40.56 -52.01 2.47
C PHE A 149 39.85 -51.16 1.41
N LEU A 150 40.13 -49.85 1.34
CA LEU A 150 39.48 -48.94 0.40
C LEU A 150 39.74 -49.34 -1.07
N ARG A 151 40.98 -49.69 -1.40
CA ARG A 151 41.33 -50.17 -2.76
C ARG A 151 40.70 -51.53 -3.08
N SER A 152 40.58 -52.41 -2.09
CA SER A 152 39.87 -53.69 -2.26
C SER A 152 38.39 -53.47 -2.53
N LEU A 153 37.75 -52.55 -1.79
CA LEU A 153 36.35 -52.19 -1.96
C LEU A 153 36.10 -51.48 -3.30
N SER A 154 36.98 -50.57 -3.71
CA SER A 154 36.98 -49.92 -5.05
C SER A 154 37.19 -50.91 -6.20
N SER A 155 38.05 -51.92 -6.02
CA SER A 155 38.24 -52.97 -7.03
C SER A 155 37.03 -53.90 -7.12
N LEU A 156 36.43 -54.22 -5.97
CA LEU A 156 35.24 -55.04 -5.87
C LEU A 156 34.02 -54.35 -6.48
N SER A 157 33.84 -53.05 -6.26
CA SER A 157 32.74 -52.28 -6.83
C SER A 157 32.79 -52.22 -8.36
N ARG A 158 33.98 -52.18 -8.96
CA ARG A 158 34.14 -52.24 -10.43
C ARG A 158 33.76 -53.60 -11.03
N ALA A 159 33.74 -54.68 -10.24
CA ALA A 159 33.35 -56.02 -10.68
C ALA A 159 31.84 -56.30 -10.54
N LEU A 160 31.08 -55.41 -9.87
CA LEU A 160 29.64 -55.54 -9.61
C LEU A 160 28.79 -55.83 -10.87
N PRO A 161 29.05 -55.26 -12.06
CA PRO A 161 28.27 -55.54 -13.27
C PRO A 161 28.38 -56.97 -13.80
N TYR A 162 29.38 -57.73 -13.35
CA TYR A 162 29.77 -59.01 -13.96
C TYR A 162 29.54 -60.21 -13.04
N ASP A 163 29.28 -60.00 -11.75
CA ASP A 163 29.20 -61.07 -10.74
C ASP A 163 28.08 -60.80 -9.71
N GLU A 164 27.08 -61.68 -9.66
CA GLU A 164 25.94 -61.58 -8.73
C GLU A 164 26.35 -61.78 -7.27
N THR A 165 27.42 -62.54 -7.01
CA THR A 165 27.91 -62.80 -5.64
C THR A 165 28.47 -61.54 -5.01
N VAL A 166 29.15 -60.72 -5.81
CA VAL A 166 29.66 -59.39 -5.43
C VAL A 166 28.51 -58.44 -5.11
N GLY A 167 27.46 -58.47 -5.94
CA GLY A 167 26.25 -57.70 -5.69
C GLY A 167 25.62 -58.05 -4.34
N ALA A 168 25.39 -59.33 -4.06
CA ALA A 168 24.79 -59.77 -2.80
C ALA A 168 25.64 -59.39 -1.56
N PHE A 169 26.98 -59.54 -1.66
CA PHE A 169 27.89 -59.15 -0.58
C PHE A 169 27.86 -57.65 -0.27
N ILE A 170 27.98 -56.78 -1.29
CA ILE A 170 27.96 -55.33 -1.08
C ILE A 170 26.62 -54.87 -0.51
N HIS A 171 25.50 -55.39 -1.03
CA HIS A 171 24.16 -54.98 -0.58
C HIS A 171 23.84 -55.42 0.86
N SER A 172 24.40 -56.56 1.31
CA SER A 172 24.24 -57.06 2.68
C SER A 172 25.06 -56.30 3.73
N HIS A 173 26.14 -55.61 3.32
CA HIS A 173 27.07 -54.92 4.21
C HIS A 173 27.09 -53.40 4.00
N ILE A 174 26.07 -52.81 3.35
CA ILE A 174 26.04 -51.35 3.10
C ILE A 174 26.19 -50.54 4.39
N GLU A 175 25.49 -50.93 5.45
CA GLU A 175 25.54 -50.23 6.73
C GLU A 175 26.91 -50.35 7.39
N ASP A 176 27.53 -51.53 7.36
CA ASP A 176 28.89 -51.76 7.88
C ASP A 176 29.92 -50.95 7.09
N ILE A 177 29.78 -50.89 5.76
CA ILE A 177 30.63 -50.08 4.88
C ILE A 177 30.48 -48.59 5.21
N VAL A 178 29.24 -48.08 5.32
CA VAL A 178 28.99 -46.67 5.67
C VAL A 178 29.56 -46.35 7.05
N HIS A 179 29.38 -47.22 8.04
CA HIS A 179 29.91 -47.04 9.38
C HIS A 179 31.44 -46.95 9.38
N ILE A 180 32.12 -47.86 8.67
CA ILE A 180 33.58 -47.88 8.58
C ILE A 180 34.11 -46.67 7.81
N LEU A 181 33.49 -46.28 6.70
CA LEU A 181 33.88 -45.09 5.96
C LEU A 181 33.69 -43.82 6.80
N ASN A 182 32.64 -43.76 7.64
CA ASN A 182 32.45 -42.66 8.58
C ASN A 182 33.56 -42.61 9.62
N MET A 183 33.90 -43.76 10.24
CA MET A 183 35.00 -43.87 11.19
C MET A 183 36.35 -43.43 10.58
N LEU A 184 36.66 -43.87 9.36
CA LEU A 184 37.90 -43.50 8.66
C LEU A 184 38.02 -41.98 8.42
N VAL A 185 36.90 -41.29 8.23
CA VAL A 185 36.86 -39.84 8.02
C VAL A 185 36.97 -39.08 9.34
N GLU A 186 36.34 -39.58 10.41
CA GLU A 186 36.41 -39.00 11.76
C GLU A 186 37.79 -39.16 12.41
N GLU A 187 38.51 -40.24 12.11
CA GLU A 187 39.86 -40.50 12.62
C GLU A 187 40.91 -39.50 12.09
N GLU A 188 40.72 -38.93 10.90
CA GLU A 188 41.59 -37.89 10.38
C GLU A 188 41.14 -36.48 10.83
N LEU A 189 42.10 -35.64 11.22
CA LEU A 189 41.81 -34.27 11.65
C LEU A 189 41.18 -33.47 10.51
N LEU A 190 39.93 -33.02 10.69
CA LEU A 190 39.18 -32.18 9.73
C LEU A 190 39.89 -30.86 9.31
N GLN A 191 41.01 -30.51 9.95
CA GLN A 191 41.76 -29.28 9.71
C GLN A 191 43.03 -29.50 8.86
N TYR A 192 43.47 -30.75 8.66
CA TYR A 192 44.69 -31.04 7.90
C TYR A 192 44.70 -32.46 7.32
N LEU A 193 45.04 -32.61 6.03
CA LEU A 193 45.19 -33.91 5.38
C LEU A 193 46.62 -34.42 5.52
N PHE A 194 46.80 -35.54 6.24
CA PHE A 194 48.11 -36.18 6.42
C PHE A 194 48.29 -37.44 5.55
N SER A 195 47.21 -38.05 5.07
CA SER A 195 47.24 -39.28 4.29
C SER A 195 46.25 -39.25 3.11
N PRO A 196 46.37 -40.18 2.13
CA PRO A 196 45.43 -40.32 1.02
C PRO A 196 44.14 -41.07 1.38
N VAL A 197 43.87 -41.36 2.66
CA VAL A 197 42.66 -42.09 3.10
C VAL A 197 41.38 -41.37 2.66
N HIS A 198 41.23 -40.05 2.92
CA HIS A 198 40.07 -39.28 2.43
C HIS A 198 39.90 -39.35 0.90
N GLN A 199 41.01 -39.27 0.15
CA GLN A 199 40.98 -39.40 -1.30
C GLN A 199 40.44 -40.76 -1.75
N GLU A 200 40.93 -41.86 -1.15
CA GLU A 200 40.50 -43.22 -1.49
C GLU A 200 39.05 -43.50 -1.01
N VAL A 201 38.59 -42.87 0.08
CA VAL A 201 37.18 -42.90 0.49
C VAL A 201 36.30 -42.32 -0.62
N PHE A 202 36.64 -41.14 -1.15
CA PHE A 202 35.86 -40.53 -2.25
C PHE A 202 35.88 -41.36 -3.53
N VAL A 203 37.04 -41.93 -3.89
CA VAL A 203 37.17 -42.84 -5.05
C VAL A 203 36.26 -44.06 -4.87
N THR A 204 36.27 -44.65 -3.69
CA THR A 204 35.45 -45.84 -3.38
C THR A 204 33.96 -45.54 -3.47
N ILE A 205 33.52 -44.41 -2.91
CA ILE A 205 32.11 -43.96 -3.02
C ILE A 205 31.75 -43.68 -4.48
N ALA A 206 32.67 -43.08 -5.25
CA ALA A 206 32.45 -42.78 -6.67
C ALA A 206 32.27 -44.07 -7.49
N ASP A 207 33.16 -45.04 -7.34
CA ASP A 207 33.09 -46.32 -8.06
C ASP A 207 31.79 -47.08 -7.75
N LEU A 208 31.35 -47.10 -6.49
CA LEU A 208 30.07 -47.69 -6.07
C LEU A 208 28.87 -46.95 -6.65
N SER A 209 28.92 -45.62 -6.65
CA SER A 209 27.83 -44.78 -7.16
C SER A 209 27.64 -44.92 -8.68
N TYR A 210 28.72 -45.11 -9.44
CA TYR A 210 28.63 -45.42 -10.88
C TYR A 210 27.89 -46.73 -11.16
N GLN A 211 27.90 -47.67 -10.20
CA GLN A 211 27.20 -48.95 -10.27
C GLN A 211 25.82 -48.94 -9.58
N ASP A 212 25.23 -47.76 -9.36
CA ASP A 212 23.90 -47.58 -8.74
C ASP A 212 23.82 -48.04 -7.27
N VAL A 213 24.95 -48.14 -6.56
CA VAL A 213 25.00 -48.37 -5.11
C VAL A 213 25.17 -47.04 -4.39
N HIS A 214 24.09 -46.55 -3.77
CA HIS A 214 24.06 -45.23 -3.13
C HIS A 214 24.38 -45.29 -1.64
N LEU A 215 25.62 -44.96 -1.27
CA LEU A 215 26.07 -44.90 0.13
C LEU A 215 25.69 -43.59 0.85
N LEU A 216 25.48 -42.50 0.11
CA LEU A 216 25.29 -41.15 0.65
C LEU A 216 23.83 -40.66 0.63
N LEU A 217 22.92 -41.46 0.10
CA LEU A 217 21.54 -41.07 -0.18
C LEU A 217 20.57 -42.10 0.45
N GLY A 218 19.43 -41.64 0.96
CA GLY A 218 18.30 -42.50 1.37
C GLY A 218 17.92 -42.51 2.85
N SER A 219 18.83 -42.22 3.79
CA SER A 219 18.54 -42.14 5.25
C SER A 219 19.12 -40.86 5.89
N GLU A 220 18.67 -40.52 7.10
CA GLU A 220 19.23 -39.37 7.85
C GLU A 220 20.71 -39.59 8.20
N ASP A 221 21.08 -40.78 8.69
CA ASP A 221 22.46 -41.11 9.04
C ASP A 221 23.43 -40.98 7.85
N ARG A 222 22.98 -41.37 6.64
CA ARG A 222 23.75 -41.22 5.39
C ARG A 222 23.88 -39.75 4.97
N ALA A 223 22.86 -38.92 5.24
CA ALA A 223 22.91 -37.49 4.97
C ALA A 223 23.87 -36.76 5.91
N ASP A 224 23.98 -37.21 7.17
CA ASP A 224 24.96 -36.71 8.14
C ASP A 224 26.38 -37.11 7.74
N PHE A 225 26.58 -38.37 7.31
CA PHE A 225 27.86 -38.80 6.75
C PHE A 225 28.25 -37.95 5.53
N PHE A 226 27.32 -37.70 4.59
CA PHE A 226 27.59 -36.82 3.46
C PHE A 226 27.92 -35.37 3.89
N SER A 227 27.28 -34.87 4.95
CA SER A 227 27.60 -33.56 5.52
C SER A 227 29.02 -33.53 6.10
N LEU A 228 29.43 -34.59 6.80
CA LEU A 228 30.79 -34.76 7.33
C LEU A 228 31.83 -34.78 6.21
N LEU A 229 31.62 -35.58 5.16
CA LEU A 229 32.50 -35.63 3.99
C LEU A 229 32.66 -34.24 3.36
N THR A 230 31.55 -33.53 3.15
CA THR A 230 31.57 -32.18 2.57
C THR A 230 32.36 -31.21 3.48
N LYS A 231 32.10 -31.24 4.79
CA LYS A 231 32.79 -30.41 5.77
C LYS A 231 34.30 -30.69 5.78
N SER A 232 34.70 -31.96 5.72
CA SER A 232 36.09 -32.39 5.81
C SER A 232 36.98 -31.78 4.72
N ILE A 233 36.43 -31.55 3.52
CA ILE A 233 37.19 -31.01 2.38
C ILE A 233 37.02 -29.52 2.21
N ILE A 234 35.79 -29.01 2.33
CA ILE A 234 35.52 -27.60 2.11
C ILE A 234 36.23 -26.73 3.15
N THR A 235 36.29 -27.17 4.41
CA THR A 235 36.86 -26.39 5.53
C THR A 235 38.39 -26.44 5.65
N LEU A 236 39.08 -27.22 4.81
CA LEU A 236 40.54 -27.31 4.85
C LEU A 236 41.18 -25.91 4.64
N PRO A 237 42.33 -25.62 5.26
CA PRO A 237 43.01 -24.35 5.04
C PRO A 237 43.41 -24.17 3.57
N PRO A 238 43.50 -22.92 3.06
CA PRO A 238 43.93 -22.67 1.69
C PRO A 238 45.41 -23.04 1.53
N VAL A 239 45.80 -23.48 0.33
CA VAL A 239 47.16 -23.94 0.00
C VAL A 239 48.23 -22.89 0.37
N LYS A 240 47.90 -21.60 0.22
CA LYS A 240 48.77 -20.46 0.59
C LYS A 240 49.09 -20.35 2.09
N THR A 241 48.28 -20.98 2.96
CA THR A 241 48.52 -21.02 4.41
C THR A 241 49.34 -22.25 4.81
N LEU A 242 49.35 -23.29 3.96
CA LEU A 242 50.12 -24.52 4.17
C LEU A 242 51.64 -24.25 4.06
N THR A 243 52.04 -23.40 3.12
CA THR A 243 53.45 -22.98 2.97
C THR A 243 54.02 -22.24 4.20
N GLN A 244 53.17 -21.70 5.08
CA GLN A 244 53.58 -21.09 6.34
C GLN A 244 53.61 -22.08 7.52
N LEU A 245 52.90 -23.21 7.41
CA LEU A 245 52.81 -24.26 8.43
C LEU A 245 53.81 -25.39 8.19
N GLU A 246 54.27 -25.58 6.95
CA GLU A 246 55.35 -26.51 6.57
C GLU A 246 56.70 -26.17 7.24
N GLU A 247 56.87 -24.98 7.81
CA GLU A 247 58.04 -24.63 8.64
C GLU A 247 58.00 -25.24 10.06
N ILE A 248 56.86 -25.78 10.51
CA ILE A 248 56.62 -26.20 11.92
C ILE A 248 56.44 -27.72 12.08
N VAL A 249 56.14 -28.49 11.02
CA VAL A 249 55.88 -29.94 11.08
C VAL A 249 56.81 -30.72 10.15
N PRO A 250 57.46 -31.83 10.59
CA PRO A 250 58.39 -32.59 9.74
C PRO A 250 57.66 -33.24 8.56
N SER A 251 58.34 -33.22 7.42
CA SER A 251 57.96 -33.85 6.14
C SER A 251 57.29 -35.22 6.29
N GLY A 252 56.00 -35.31 5.97
CA GLY A 252 55.36 -36.57 5.57
C GLY A 252 55.89 -37.05 4.21
N SER A 253 55.67 -38.32 3.87
CA SER A 253 56.09 -38.94 2.60
C SER A 253 55.40 -38.37 1.35
N TYR A 254 54.41 -37.48 1.53
CA TYR A 254 53.54 -36.97 0.48
C TYR A 254 53.70 -35.46 0.32
N ASN A 255 53.63 -34.97 -0.92
CA ASN A 255 53.57 -33.54 -1.18
C ASN A 255 52.18 -33.00 -0.82
N THR A 256 52.09 -32.20 0.24
CA THR A 256 50.85 -31.65 0.82
C THR A 256 49.98 -30.93 -0.21
N GLU A 257 50.56 -30.08 -1.05
CA GLU A 257 49.81 -29.34 -2.08
C GLU A 257 49.18 -30.29 -3.10
N SER A 258 49.93 -31.31 -3.54
CA SER A 258 49.42 -32.30 -4.49
C SER A 258 48.31 -33.16 -3.88
N LEU A 259 48.43 -33.53 -2.60
CA LEU A 259 47.45 -34.30 -1.86
C LEU A 259 46.13 -33.52 -1.72
N TYR A 260 46.19 -32.24 -1.36
CA TYR A 260 45.01 -31.38 -1.26
C TYR A 260 44.29 -31.24 -2.61
N ARG A 261 45.03 -31.03 -3.70
CA ARG A 261 44.46 -30.91 -5.05
C ARG A 261 43.81 -32.21 -5.51
N GLN A 262 44.50 -33.34 -5.34
CA GLN A 262 44.00 -34.65 -5.74
C GLN A 262 42.80 -35.09 -4.91
N THR A 263 42.77 -34.76 -3.62
CA THR A 263 41.64 -35.06 -2.73
C THR A 263 40.42 -34.23 -3.09
N LEU A 264 40.58 -32.93 -3.39
CA LEU A 264 39.48 -32.09 -3.88
C LEU A 264 38.94 -32.58 -5.22
N GLN A 265 39.82 -32.98 -6.14
CA GLN A 265 39.43 -33.58 -7.43
C GLN A 265 38.63 -34.87 -7.21
N ALA A 266 39.09 -35.76 -6.33
CA ALA A 266 38.38 -37.00 -6.01
C ALA A 266 37.01 -36.73 -5.36
N PHE A 267 36.91 -35.72 -4.50
CA PHE A 267 35.64 -35.25 -3.94
C PHE A 267 34.68 -34.76 -5.03
N SER A 268 35.15 -33.93 -5.97
CA SER A 268 34.35 -33.49 -7.11
C SER A 268 33.93 -34.64 -8.02
N GLU A 269 34.79 -35.63 -8.27
CA GLU A 269 34.46 -36.85 -9.02
C GLU A 269 33.39 -37.69 -8.32
N MET A 270 33.49 -37.82 -6.99
CA MET A 270 32.46 -38.46 -6.18
C MET A 270 31.10 -37.74 -6.34
N LEU A 271 31.06 -36.42 -6.22
CA LEU A 271 29.81 -35.67 -6.41
C LEU A 271 29.24 -35.83 -7.84
N GLN A 272 30.10 -35.86 -8.84
CA GLN A 272 29.71 -36.08 -10.23
C GLN A 272 29.13 -37.48 -10.44
N SER A 273 29.72 -38.52 -9.84
CA SER A 273 29.23 -39.90 -9.96
C SER A 273 27.77 -40.05 -9.50
N LEU A 274 27.34 -39.26 -8.50
CA LEU A 274 25.99 -39.28 -7.96
C LEU A 274 24.93 -38.72 -8.94
N VAL A 275 25.33 -37.91 -9.93
CA VAL A 275 24.41 -37.25 -10.87
C VAL A 275 24.39 -37.84 -12.27
N VAL A 276 25.35 -38.71 -12.64
CA VAL A 276 25.44 -39.30 -13.99
C VAL A 276 24.23 -40.15 -14.34
N LYS A 277 23.64 -40.84 -13.36
CA LYS A 277 22.43 -41.67 -13.51
C LYS A 277 21.28 -41.16 -12.62
N ASP A 278 21.11 -39.84 -12.51
CA ASP A 278 20.03 -39.22 -11.72
C ASP A 278 18.83 -38.83 -12.60
N PRO A 279 17.86 -39.74 -12.85
CA PRO A 279 16.79 -39.49 -13.81
C PRO A 279 15.78 -38.44 -13.35
N HIS A 280 15.69 -38.17 -12.04
CA HIS A 280 14.68 -37.32 -11.42
C HIS A 280 15.23 -36.01 -10.85
N LEU A 281 16.56 -35.80 -10.91
CA LEU A 281 17.30 -34.68 -10.30
C LEU A 281 17.21 -34.63 -8.76
N GLU A 282 16.95 -35.77 -8.13
CA GLU A 282 16.84 -35.87 -6.67
C GLU A 282 18.23 -35.80 -6.02
N ASN A 283 19.22 -36.44 -6.65
CA ASN A 283 20.60 -36.46 -6.17
C ASN A 283 21.21 -35.07 -6.33
N LEU A 284 20.96 -34.40 -7.46
CA LEU A 284 21.38 -33.01 -7.67
C LEU A 284 20.78 -32.06 -6.60
N ASN A 285 19.49 -32.22 -6.27
CA ASN A 285 18.85 -31.43 -5.22
C ASN A 285 19.45 -31.72 -3.83
N THR A 286 19.83 -32.97 -3.55
CA THR A 286 20.48 -33.38 -2.30
C THR A 286 21.90 -32.84 -2.18
N ILE A 287 22.70 -32.93 -3.24
CA ILE A 287 24.04 -32.32 -3.31
C ILE A 287 23.93 -30.82 -3.07
N PHE A 288 23.01 -30.13 -3.75
CA PHE A 288 22.81 -28.71 -3.52
C PHE A 288 22.43 -28.41 -2.07
N LYS A 289 21.56 -29.20 -1.43
CA LYS A 289 21.20 -29.03 -0.02
C LYS A 289 22.43 -29.11 0.90
N GLN A 290 23.40 -29.98 0.62
CA GLN A 290 24.64 -30.09 1.41
C GLN A 290 25.64 -28.97 1.12
N MET A 291 25.70 -28.49 -0.12
CA MET A 291 26.64 -27.45 -0.55
C MET A 291 26.17 -26.02 -0.23
N ASP A 292 24.86 -25.79 -0.09
CA ASP A 292 24.25 -24.47 0.13
C ASP A 292 24.87 -23.65 1.30
N PRO A 293 25.15 -24.21 2.49
CA PRO A 293 25.79 -23.46 3.57
C PRO A 293 27.21 -22.98 3.21
N TRP A 294 27.95 -23.78 2.45
CA TRP A 294 29.35 -23.53 2.09
C TRP A 294 29.48 -22.48 0.99
N LEU A 295 28.57 -22.52 0.01
CA LEU A 295 28.44 -21.48 -1.01
C LEU A 295 28.16 -20.10 -0.40
N GLN A 296 27.59 -20.04 0.80
CA GLN A 296 27.31 -18.80 1.54
C GLN A 296 28.34 -18.51 2.65
N SER A 297 29.48 -19.23 2.68
CA SER A 297 30.48 -19.05 3.73
C SER A 297 31.09 -17.65 3.75
N THR A 298 31.43 -17.16 4.95
CA THR A 298 32.19 -15.92 5.08
C THR A 298 33.68 -16.07 4.73
N LYS A 299 34.18 -17.30 4.56
CA LYS A 299 35.58 -17.56 4.19
C LYS A 299 35.72 -17.78 2.69
N ASP A 300 36.68 -17.10 2.09
CA ASP A 300 36.88 -17.09 0.63
C ASP A 300 37.19 -18.48 0.06
N HIS A 301 38.11 -19.23 0.68
CA HIS A 301 38.51 -20.57 0.22
C HIS A 301 37.38 -21.62 0.33
N GLU A 302 36.51 -21.49 1.34
CA GLU A 302 35.34 -22.37 1.48
C GLU A 302 34.35 -22.12 0.35
N ARG A 303 34.08 -20.84 0.04
CA ARG A 303 33.22 -20.46 -1.09
C ARG A 303 33.82 -20.89 -2.43
N GLU A 304 35.11 -20.70 -2.63
CA GLU A 304 35.82 -21.08 -3.86
C GLU A 304 35.67 -22.57 -4.14
N ARG A 305 36.08 -23.45 -3.20
CA ARG A 305 35.95 -24.89 -3.37
C ARG A 305 34.51 -25.33 -3.56
N ALA A 306 33.59 -24.76 -2.77
CA ALA A 306 32.18 -25.11 -2.91
C ALA A 306 31.61 -24.72 -4.28
N THR A 307 32.02 -23.57 -4.82
CA THR A 307 31.58 -23.07 -6.13
C THR A 307 32.18 -23.90 -7.27
N VAL A 308 33.48 -24.24 -7.20
CA VAL A 308 34.15 -25.14 -8.16
C VAL A 308 33.45 -26.48 -8.22
N SER A 309 33.31 -27.17 -7.07
CA SER A 309 32.66 -28.48 -7.03
C SER A 309 31.21 -28.41 -7.50
N MET A 310 30.47 -27.34 -7.19
CA MET A 310 29.10 -27.15 -7.69
C MET A 310 29.08 -26.93 -9.22
N ALA A 311 30.00 -26.14 -9.76
CA ALA A 311 30.09 -25.91 -11.21
C ALA A 311 30.42 -27.20 -11.97
N GLU A 312 31.32 -28.03 -11.43
CA GLU A 312 31.66 -29.34 -12.00
C GLU A 312 30.49 -30.33 -11.96
N VAL A 313 29.74 -30.37 -10.85
CA VAL A 313 28.51 -31.18 -10.75
C VAL A 313 27.49 -30.72 -11.79
N LEU A 314 27.27 -29.41 -11.93
CA LEU A 314 26.33 -28.86 -12.92
C LEU A 314 26.80 -29.15 -14.36
N LYS A 315 28.10 -29.07 -14.63
CA LYS A 315 28.69 -29.46 -15.92
C LYS A 315 28.43 -30.92 -16.23
N CYS A 316 28.71 -31.81 -15.27
CA CYS A 316 28.47 -33.25 -15.39
C CYS A 316 26.98 -33.55 -15.62
N SER A 317 26.09 -33.01 -14.77
CA SER A 317 24.64 -33.14 -14.93
C SER A 317 24.17 -32.66 -16.30
N SER A 318 24.70 -31.55 -16.82
CA SER A 318 24.31 -31.04 -18.14
C SER A 318 24.68 -31.99 -19.29
N ARG A 319 25.77 -32.75 -19.16
CA ARG A 319 26.26 -33.72 -20.16
C ARG A 319 25.51 -35.05 -20.10
N HIS A 320 25.11 -35.49 -18.91
CA HIS A 320 24.53 -36.82 -18.66
C HIS A 320 23.03 -36.78 -18.30
N LEU A 321 22.33 -35.73 -18.71
CA LEU A 321 20.94 -35.47 -18.33
C LEU A 321 19.99 -36.55 -18.89
N SER A 322 19.48 -37.45 -18.04
CA SER A 322 18.56 -38.53 -18.40
C SER A 322 17.16 -38.33 -17.80
N LEU A 323 16.47 -37.26 -18.19
CA LEU A 323 15.22 -36.82 -17.56
C LEU A 323 14.05 -37.82 -17.73
N LYS A 324 13.53 -38.36 -16.61
CA LYS A 324 12.29 -39.13 -16.54
C LYS A 324 11.26 -38.42 -15.65
N LEU A 325 10.01 -38.39 -16.08
CA LEU A 325 8.91 -37.86 -15.27
C LEU A 325 8.55 -38.86 -14.15
N PRO A 326 8.24 -38.41 -12.92
CA PRO A 326 8.15 -37.02 -12.46
C PRO A 326 9.53 -36.41 -12.12
N LEU A 327 9.71 -35.10 -12.36
CA LEU A 327 10.96 -34.39 -12.06
C LEU A 327 10.86 -33.69 -10.69
N GLN A 328 11.89 -33.81 -9.84
CA GLN A 328 11.85 -33.39 -8.43
C GLN A 328 12.83 -32.27 -8.05
N PHE A 329 13.20 -31.38 -8.99
CA PHE A 329 14.12 -30.29 -8.64
C PHE A 329 13.44 -29.10 -7.93
N GLN A 330 13.15 -29.27 -6.64
CA GLN A 330 12.36 -28.29 -5.86
C GLN A 330 13.07 -26.96 -5.59
N ARG A 331 14.41 -26.92 -5.59
CA ARG A 331 15.22 -25.75 -5.18
C ARG A 331 15.85 -24.98 -6.35
N LEU A 332 15.37 -25.19 -7.58
CA LEU A 332 15.94 -24.56 -8.77
C LEU A 332 16.05 -23.03 -8.63
N GLY A 333 14.98 -22.35 -8.19
CA GLY A 333 14.98 -20.89 -8.02
C GLY A 333 16.03 -20.39 -7.01
N ARG A 334 16.25 -21.15 -5.93
CA ARG A 334 17.29 -20.86 -4.93
C ARG A 334 18.69 -21.06 -5.48
N LEU A 335 18.95 -22.17 -6.18
CA LEU A 335 20.27 -22.43 -6.79
C LEU A 335 20.63 -21.36 -7.82
N VAL A 336 19.70 -21.02 -8.74
CA VAL A 336 19.96 -19.97 -9.74
C VAL A 336 20.27 -18.64 -9.06
N ALA A 337 19.52 -18.25 -8.02
CA ALA A 337 19.80 -17.02 -7.30
C ALA A 337 21.17 -17.02 -6.61
N LEU A 338 21.55 -18.14 -5.99
CA LEU A 338 22.82 -18.26 -5.29
C LEU A 338 24.01 -18.21 -6.26
N MET A 339 23.96 -18.94 -7.37
CA MET A 339 24.98 -18.88 -8.42
C MET A 339 25.07 -17.47 -9.02
N ALA A 340 23.93 -16.80 -9.22
CA ALA A 340 23.91 -15.41 -9.71
C ALA A 340 24.52 -14.42 -8.72
N LEU A 341 24.36 -14.62 -7.40
CA LEU A 341 25.02 -13.81 -6.38
C LEU A 341 26.53 -14.02 -6.38
N LEU A 342 26.98 -15.27 -6.52
CA LEU A 342 28.39 -15.65 -6.56
C LEU A 342 29.11 -15.13 -7.80
N CYS A 343 28.41 -14.95 -8.93
CA CYS A 343 28.96 -14.24 -10.10
C CYS A 343 29.41 -12.80 -9.79
N GLY A 344 28.93 -12.21 -8.69
CA GLY A 344 29.35 -10.90 -8.20
C GLY A 344 30.22 -10.95 -6.94
N ASP A 345 30.83 -12.09 -6.62
CA ASP A 345 31.74 -12.27 -5.48
C ASP A 345 33.01 -11.40 -5.65
N PRO A 346 33.59 -10.88 -4.55
CA PRO A 346 34.89 -10.19 -4.63
C PRO A 346 36.05 -11.08 -5.11
N VAL A 347 35.98 -12.40 -4.90
CA VAL A 347 37.00 -13.36 -5.35
C VAL A 347 36.72 -13.69 -6.82
N LYS A 348 37.72 -13.46 -7.67
CA LYS A 348 37.59 -13.59 -9.12
C LYS A 348 37.31 -15.04 -9.51
N GLU A 349 38.00 -15.99 -8.89
CA GLU A 349 37.89 -17.42 -9.14
C GLU A 349 36.46 -17.91 -8.82
N VAL A 350 35.90 -17.49 -7.68
CA VAL A 350 34.49 -17.77 -7.31
C VAL A 350 33.54 -17.24 -8.37
N ALA A 351 33.75 -16.00 -8.84
CA ALA A 351 32.88 -15.36 -9.80
C ALA A 351 32.93 -16.03 -11.19
N GLU A 352 34.11 -16.44 -11.64
CA GLU A 352 34.32 -17.15 -12.92
C GLU A 352 33.69 -18.56 -12.88
N GLU A 353 33.92 -19.32 -11.82
CA GLU A 353 33.34 -20.66 -11.63
C GLU A 353 31.83 -20.60 -11.45
N ALA A 354 31.31 -19.61 -10.72
CA ALA A 354 29.87 -19.39 -10.61
C ALA A 354 29.24 -19.05 -11.96
N ALA A 355 29.94 -18.32 -12.83
CA ALA A 355 29.49 -18.01 -14.18
C ALA A 355 29.46 -19.25 -15.07
N GLU A 356 30.49 -20.12 -14.99
CA GLU A 356 30.52 -21.40 -15.69
C GLU A 356 29.40 -22.33 -15.19
N GLY A 357 29.24 -22.46 -13.87
CA GLY A 357 28.14 -23.21 -13.27
C GLY A 357 26.76 -22.67 -13.67
N THR A 358 26.58 -21.35 -13.71
CA THR A 358 25.32 -20.72 -14.17
C THR A 358 25.03 -21.02 -15.63
N HIS A 359 26.06 -21.07 -16.49
CA HIS A 359 25.91 -21.45 -17.89
C HIS A 359 25.38 -22.89 -18.02
N TYR A 360 25.96 -23.85 -17.30
CA TYR A 360 25.47 -25.23 -17.31
C TYR A 360 24.08 -25.38 -16.67
N LEU A 361 23.80 -24.62 -15.61
CA LEU A 361 22.49 -24.59 -14.98
C LEU A 361 21.40 -24.09 -15.94
N LEU A 362 21.74 -23.16 -16.84
CA LEU A 362 20.83 -22.69 -17.89
C LEU A 362 20.50 -23.83 -18.86
N HIS A 363 21.50 -24.61 -19.30
CA HIS A 363 21.29 -25.78 -20.16
C HIS A 363 20.40 -26.83 -19.49
N ILE A 364 20.66 -27.14 -18.22
CA ILE A 364 19.80 -28.03 -17.41
C ILE A 364 18.37 -27.51 -17.36
N THR A 365 18.21 -26.22 -17.05
CA THR A 365 16.89 -25.57 -16.94
C THR A 365 16.12 -25.61 -18.26
N LEU A 366 16.79 -25.33 -19.38
CA LEU A 366 16.21 -25.40 -20.72
C LEU A 366 15.66 -26.80 -21.03
N ARG A 367 16.46 -27.84 -20.77
CA ARG A 367 16.07 -29.24 -20.97
C ARG A 367 14.90 -29.63 -20.07
N LEU A 368 14.94 -29.24 -18.79
CA LEU A 368 13.85 -29.50 -17.84
C LEU A 368 12.53 -28.90 -18.32
N LYS A 369 12.53 -27.62 -18.71
CA LYS A 369 11.30 -26.96 -19.13
C LYS A 369 10.78 -27.52 -20.45
N TYR A 370 11.65 -27.93 -21.37
CA TYR A 370 11.25 -28.61 -22.60
C TYR A 370 10.50 -29.93 -22.32
N VAL A 371 11.00 -30.77 -21.39
CA VAL A 371 10.36 -32.05 -21.05
C VAL A 371 9.03 -31.87 -20.28
N THR A 372 8.94 -30.85 -19.42
CA THR A 372 7.73 -30.61 -18.60
C THR A 372 6.55 -29.93 -19.32
N HIS A 373 6.79 -29.27 -20.45
CA HIS A 373 5.74 -28.50 -21.13
C HIS A 373 4.97 -29.32 -22.17
N ASP A 374 3.65 -29.41 -21.97
CA ASP A 374 2.71 -30.05 -22.90
C ASP A 374 2.65 -29.32 -24.26
N LYS A 375 2.38 -30.05 -25.35
CA LYS A 375 2.49 -29.61 -26.77
C LYS A 375 1.75 -28.30 -27.11
N LYS A 376 0.80 -27.86 -26.27
CA LYS A 376 0.02 -26.62 -26.43
C LYS A 376 0.76 -25.33 -26.01
N ASN A 377 1.75 -25.40 -25.10
CA ASN A 377 2.53 -24.24 -24.63
C ASN A 377 3.85 -24.05 -25.39
N HIS A 378 4.09 -24.84 -26.44
CA HIS A 378 5.27 -24.76 -27.29
C HIS A 378 5.56 -23.36 -27.87
N PRO A 379 4.56 -22.50 -28.21
CA PRO A 379 4.85 -21.17 -28.79
C PRO A 379 5.50 -20.18 -27.81
N SER A 380 5.09 -20.16 -26.54
CA SER A 380 5.67 -19.27 -25.52
C SER A 380 7.06 -19.74 -25.12
N LEU A 381 7.27 -21.05 -24.98
CA LEU A 381 8.59 -21.65 -24.74
C LEU A 381 9.51 -21.42 -25.94
N ARG A 382 9.05 -21.60 -27.18
CA ARG A 382 9.86 -21.32 -28.39
C ARG A 382 10.26 -19.85 -28.48
N ARG A 383 9.37 -18.92 -28.11
CA ARG A 383 9.69 -17.48 -28.03
C ARG A 383 10.70 -17.19 -26.91
N ALA A 384 10.55 -17.84 -25.76
CA ALA A 384 11.50 -17.77 -24.65
C ALA A 384 12.88 -18.30 -25.07
N MET A 385 12.92 -19.44 -25.77
CA MET A 385 14.14 -20.05 -26.28
C MET A 385 14.80 -19.17 -27.33
N LYS A 386 14.05 -18.61 -28.30
CA LYS A 386 14.60 -17.65 -29.27
C LYS A 386 15.20 -16.43 -28.59
N LYS A 387 14.47 -15.85 -27.63
CA LYS A 387 14.97 -14.73 -26.82
C LYS A 387 16.22 -15.14 -26.03
N CYS A 388 16.25 -16.35 -25.49
CA CYS A 388 17.42 -16.88 -24.79
C CYS A 388 18.57 -17.18 -25.74
N GLN A 389 18.33 -17.56 -26.99
CA GLN A 389 19.35 -17.82 -28.01
C GLN A 389 19.96 -16.51 -28.52
N GLU A 390 19.14 -15.49 -28.78
CA GLU A 390 19.58 -14.11 -29.05
C GLU A 390 20.38 -13.54 -27.87
N LEU A 391 19.97 -13.90 -26.65
CA LEU A 391 20.70 -13.57 -25.43
C LEU A 391 22.01 -14.38 -25.37
N LEU A 392 22.00 -15.71 -25.56
CA LEU A 392 23.14 -16.62 -25.42
C LEU A 392 24.24 -16.37 -26.45
N GLU A 393 23.91 -15.98 -27.68
CA GLU A 393 24.89 -15.49 -28.67
C GLU A 393 25.65 -14.25 -28.18
N LEU A 394 25.05 -13.48 -27.26
CA LEU A 394 25.70 -12.36 -26.59
C LEU A 394 26.42 -12.79 -25.29
N TYR A 395 25.98 -13.83 -24.58
CA TYR A 395 26.54 -14.26 -23.29
C TYR A 395 27.65 -15.32 -23.40
N SER A 396 28.89 -14.88 -23.62
CA SER A 396 30.05 -15.69 -23.19
C SER A 396 30.03 -15.86 -21.65
N ILE A 397 30.67 -16.92 -21.13
CA ILE A 397 30.88 -17.12 -19.66
C ILE A 397 31.39 -15.82 -19.02
N LYS A 398 32.22 -15.06 -19.76
CA LYS A 398 32.76 -13.76 -19.36
C LYS A 398 31.72 -12.69 -19.03
N GLN A 399 30.53 -12.73 -19.66
CA GLN A 399 29.49 -11.74 -19.41
C GLN A 399 28.69 -11.98 -18.12
N PHE A 400 28.62 -13.22 -17.61
CA PHE A 400 27.86 -13.50 -16.39
C PHE A 400 28.51 -12.90 -15.14
N TYR A 401 29.83 -12.98 -15.00
CA TYR A 401 30.51 -12.27 -13.91
C TYR A 401 30.71 -10.77 -14.20
N SER A 402 30.77 -10.35 -15.47
CA SER A 402 30.85 -8.92 -15.82
C SER A 402 29.54 -8.18 -15.58
N CYS A 403 28.38 -8.85 -15.70
CA CYS A 403 27.04 -8.28 -15.51
C CYS A 403 26.07 -9.30 -14.87
N PRO A 404 26.19 -9.63 -13.57
CA PRO A 404 25.39 -10.69 -12.94
C PRO A 404 23.88 -10.47 -13.04
N PHE A 405 23.43 -9.22 -13.02
CA PHE A 405 21.99 -8.88 -13.12
C PHE A 405 21.31 -9.38 -14.40
N LYS A 406 22.06 -9.64 -15.47
CA LYS A 406 21.53 -10.19 -16.73
C LYS A 406 21.06 -11.64 -16.57
N ILE A 407 21.60 -12.39 -15.60
CA ILE A 407 21.16 -13.75 -15.25
C ILE A 407 19.67 -13.74 -14.88
N ALA A 408 19.23 -12.74 -14.11
CA ALA A 408 17.82 -12.57 -13.77
C ALA A 408 16.93 -12.32 -15.00
N GLN A 409 17.44 -11.70 -16.08
CA GLN A 409 16.68 -11.48 -17.32
C GLN A 409 16.47 -12.79 -18.09
N VAL A 410 17.48 -13.67 -18.08
CA VAL A 410 17.45 -14.95 -18.79
C VAL A 410 16.57 -15.96 -18.04
N PHE A 411 16.81 -16.13 -16.74
CA PHE A 411 16.13 -17.17 -15.96
C PHE A 411 14.68 -16.83 -15.63
N GLU A 412 14.30 -15.55 -15.57
CA GLU A 412 12.91 -15.15 -15.29
C GLU A 412 11.91 -15.88 -16.17
N VAL A 413 12.22 -16.05 -17.46
CA VAL A 413 11.30 -16.67 -18.42
C VAL A 413 11.03 -18.15 -18.13
N PHE A 414 11.97 -18.84 -17.46
CA PHE A 414 11.88 -20.27 -17.15
C PHE A 414 11.30 -20.57 -15.77
N LEU A 415 11.51 -19.67 -14.80
CA LEU A 415 11.12 -19.92 -13.41
C LEU A 415 9.61 -19.77 -13.24
N ASN A 416 8.95 -20.73 -12.58
CA ASN A 416 7.53 -20.62 -12.19
C ASN A 416 7.33 -19.69 -10.98
N SER A 417 6.09 -19.41 -10.57
CA SER A 417 5.79 -18.48 -9.47
C SER A 417 6.51 -18.84 -8.15
N ASN A 418 6.60 -20.13 -7.82
CA ASN A 418 7.28 -20.61 -6.61
C ASN A 418 8.80 -20.48 -6.71
N GLU A 419 9.39 -20.86 -7.84
CA GLU A 419 10.82 -20.72 -8.13
C GLU A 419 11.23 -19.23 -8.15
N LEU A 420 10.41 -18.34 -8.69
CA LEU A 420 10.61 -16.89 -8.63
C LEU A 420 10.59 -16.37 -7.18
N CYS A 421 9.70 -16.89 -6.34
CA CYS A 421 9.69 -16.54 -4.91
C CYS A 421 10.96 -17.02 -4.21
N GLN A 422 11.41 -18.27 -4.46
CA GLN A 422 12.68 -18.78 -3.93
C GLN A 422 13.86 -17.91 -4.36
N PHE A 423 13.89 -17.52 -5.64
CA PHE A 423 14.92 -16.64 -6.17
C PHE A 423 14.94 -15.32 -5.40
N VAL A 424 13.80 -14.63 -5.31
CA VAL A 424 13.68 -13.34 -4.62
C VAL A 424 14.10 -13.44 -3.16
N MET A 425 13.63 -14.46 -2.43
CA MET A 425 13.97 -14.63 -1.01
C MET A 425 15.47 -14.85 -0.82
N THR A 426 16.10 -15.64 -1.69
CA THR A 426 17.55 -15.89 -1.65
C THR A 426 18.35 -14.61 -1.92
N ILE A 427 17.92 -13.79 -2.88
CA ILE A 427 18.55 -12.48 -3.14
C ILE A 427 18.39 -11.54 -1.94
N LEU A 428 17.20 -11.50 -1.33
CA LEU A 428 16.95 -10.68 -0.14
C LEU A 428 17.76 -11.15 1.06
N ASP A 429 18.03 -12.45 1.19
CA ASP A 429 18.93 -12.99 2.19
C ASP A 429 20.38 -12.55 1.96
N GLY A 430 20.82 -12.51 0.69
CA GLY A 430 22.15 -11.99 0.30
C GLY A 430 22.39 -10.54 0.71
N LEU A 431 21.34 -9.73 0.91
CA LEU A 431 21.47 -8.36 1.42
C LEU A 431 21.98 -8.30 2.88
N LYS A 432 21.88 -9.39 3.65
CA LYS A 432 22.39 -9.46 5.03
C LYS A 432 23.91 -9.45 5.13
N ASN A 433 24.62 -9.82 4.06
CA ASN A 433 26.06 -10.06 4.10
C ASN A 433 26.88 -8.76 4.15
N LEU A 434 26.94 -8.15 5.34
CA LEU A 434 27.65 -6.88 5.61
C LEU A 434 29.14 -6.94 5.28
N LYS A 435 29.76 -8.14 5.32
CA LYS A 435 31.18 -8.34 5.04
C LYS A 435 31.55 -8.24 3.56
N HIS A 436 30.57 -8.39 2.64
CA HIS A 436 30.81 -8.41 1.20
C HIS A 436 29.95 -7.35 0.48
N PRO A 437 30.43 -6.10 0.39
CA PRO A 437 29.72 -5.01 -0.29
C PRO A 437 29.33 -5.31 -1.74
N CYS A 438 30.16 -6.07 -2.47
CA CYS A 438 29.90 -6.49 -3.84
C CYS A 438 28.66 -7.39 -3.95
N THR A 439 28.50 -8.35 -3.04
CA THR A 439 27.34 -9.24 -2.99
C THR A 439 26.05 -8.47 -2.75
N GLN A 440 26.06 -7.47 -1.85
CA GLN A 440 24.90 -6.60 -1.63
C GLN A 440 24.53 -5.79 -2.88
N LYS A 441 25.53 -5.29 -3.61
CA LYS A 441 25.33 -4.58 -4.87
C LYS A 441 24.70 -5.49 -5.92
N SER A 442 25.25 -6.67 -6.12
CA SER A 442 24.73 -7.67 -7.06
C SER A 442 23.31 -8.10 -6.69
N ALA A 443 23.02 -8.29 -5.40
CA ALA A 443 21.68 -8.60 -4.90
C ALA A 443 20.66 -7.50 -5.27
N GLY A 444 21.00 -6.23 -5.04
CA GLY A 444 20.13 -5.09 -5.41
C GLY A 444 19.87 -5.01 -6.92
N GLU A 445 20.89 -5.22 -7.75
CA GLU A 445 20.79 -5.22 -9.21
C GLU A 445 19.99 -6.41 -9.77
N LEU A 446 20.20 -7.60 -9.22
CA LEU A 446 19.45 -8.82 -9.55
C LEU A 446 17.97 -8.66 -9.21
N LEU A 447 17.67 -8.18 -7.99
CA LEU A 447 16.29 -8.03 -7.53
C LEU A 447 15.49 -7.06 -8.39
N ILE A 448 16.01 -5.84 -8.61
CA ILE A 448 15.30 -4.84 -9.41
C ILE A 448 15.13 -5.32 -10.86
N THR A 449 16.11 -6.03 -11.42
CA THR A 449 16.06 -6.55 -12.79
C THR A 449 15.03 -7.66 -12.91
N LEU A 450 15.03 -8.63 -11.99
CA LEU A 450 14.05 -9.70 -11.97
C LEU A 450 12.63 -9.14 -11.87
N VAL A 451 12.40 -8.23 -10.92
CA VAL A 451 11.06 -7.64 -10.72
C VAL A 451 10.63 -6.87 -11.95
N LYS A 452 11.52 -6.13 -12.64
CA LYS A 452 11.19 -5.46 -13.91
C LYS A 452 10.67 -6.43 -14.97
N ASN A 453 11.32 -7.58 -15.17
CA ASN A 453 10.96 -8.53 -16.23
C ASN A 453 9.81 -9.47 -15.88
N ALA A 454 9.72 -9.93 -14.62
CA ALA A 454 8.73 -10.92 -14.18
C ALA A 454 7.29 -10.38 -14.08
N GLU A 455 7.10 -9.08 -14.31
CA GLU A 455 5.80 -8.42 -14.34
C GLU A 455 4.84 -8.85 -13.22
N SER A 456 3.79 -9.62 -13.53
CA SER A 456 2.72 -9.96 -12.58
C SER A 456 2.72 -11.43 -12.14
N ARG A 457 3.88 -12.09 -12.19
CA ARG A 457 4.04 -13.53 -11.94
C ARG A 457 4.35 -13.91 -10.48
N PHE A 458 4.51 -12.93 -9.59
CA PHE A 458 4.72 -13.18 -8.15
C PHE A 458 3.37 -13.46 -7.45
N GLU A 459 3.33 -14.52 -6.64
CA GLU A 459 2.16 -14.90 -5.82
C GLU A 459 2.32 -14.44 -4.36
N LYS A 460 3.52 -14.59 -3.78
CA LYS A 460 3.81 -14.31 -2.35
C LYS A 460 4.33 -12.89 -2.10
N VAL A 461 3.73 -11.89 -2.74
CA VAL A 461 4.15 -10.47 -2.59
C VAL A 461 4.12 -9.97 -1.14
N PRO A 462 3.14 -10.32 -0.27
CA PRO A 462 3.17 -9.91 1.14
C PRO A 462 4.42 -10.40 1.88
N GLU A 463 4.84 -11.64 1.65
CA GLU A 463 6.05 -12.22 2.26
C GLU A 463 7.31 -11.46 1.79
N ILE A 464 7.40 -11.18 0.49
CA ILE A 464 8.51 -10.42 -0.11
C ILE A 464 8.59 -9.02 0.50
N MET A 465 7.45 -8.32 0.62
CA MET A 465 7.41 -6.98 1.23
C MET A 465 7.83 -7.01 2.70
N GLY A 466 7.42 -8.03 3.45
CA GLY A 466 7.79 -8.20 4.86
C GLY A 466 9.30 -8.35 5.04
N VAL A 467 9.93 -9.17 4.20
CA VAL A 467 11.40 -9.32 4.20
C VAL A 467 12.07 -8.02 3.78
N ILE A 468 11.60 -7.34 2.73
CA ILE A 468 12.17 -6.05 2.32
C ILE A 468 12.16 -5.05 3.48
N CYS A 469 11.00 -4.85 4.11
CA CYS A 469 10.85 -3.87 5.20
C CYS A 469 11.75 -4.21 6.38
N ALA A 470 11.83 -5.50 6.78
CA ALA A 470 12.72 -5.96 7.83
C ALA A 470 14.21 -5.76 7.52
N ARG A 471 14.60 -5.76 6.23
CA ARG A 471 15.99 -5.58 5.77
C ARG A 471 16.38 -4.13 5.55
N LEU A 472 15.43 -3.20 5.44
CA LEU A 472 15.73 -1.79 5.17
C LEU A 472 16.69 -1.17 6.20
N SER A 473 16.66 -1.60 7.46
CA SER A 473 17.57 -1.07 8.49
C SER A 473 19.01 -1.55 8.35
N ILE A 474 19.23 -2.70 7.72
CA ILE A 474 20.55 -3.35 7.57
C ILE A 474 21.30 -2.78 6.34
N ILE A 475 20.56 -2.33 5.32
CA ILE A 475 21.14 -1.88 4.05
C ILE A 475 21.71 -0.47 4.21
N SER A 476 23.04 -0.41 4.36
CA SER A 476 23.78 0.85 4.55
C SER A 476 24.19 1.53 3.24
N GLN A 477 24.32 0.78 2.13
CA GLN A 477 24.79 1.32 0.86
C GLN A 477 23.69 2.13 0.13
N PRO A 478 23.89 3.43 -0.19
CA PRO A 478 22.86 4.27 -0.81
C PRO A 478 22.37 3.76 -2.17
N ARG A 479 23.27 3.21 -3.00
CA ARG A 479 22.91 2.67 -4.32
C ARG A 479 21.99 1.46 -4.20
N VAL A 480 22.34 0.51 -3.33
CA VAL A 480 21.53 -0.70 -3.08
C VAL A 480 20.19 -0.32 -2.47
N ARG A 481 20.21 0.60 -1.51
CA ARG A 481 19.00 1.14 -0.88
C ARG A 481 18.04 1.74 -1.91
N GLN A 482 18.53 2.54 -2.85
CA GLN A 482 17.72 3.07 -3.95
C GLN A 482 17.19 1.97 -4.87
N GLN A 483 17.95 0.91 -5.13
CA GLN A 483 17.49 -0.25 -5.93
C GLN A 483 16.34 -0.99 -5.24
N ILE A 484 16.40 -1.18 -3.92
CA ILE A 484 15.31 -1.76 -3.13
C ILE A 484 14.07 -0.87 -3.15
N ILE A 485 14.23 0.43 -2.95
CA ILE A 485 13.11 1.38 -3.02
C ILE A 485 12.47 1.36 -4.41
N ASN A 486 13.28 1.37 -5.47
CA ASN A 486 12.79 1.25 -6.84
C ASN A 486 12.09 -0.10 -7.10
N THR A 487 12.50 -1.16 -6.41
CA THR A 487 11.83 -2.46 -6.48
C THR A 487 10.43 -2.38 -5.88
N VAL A 488 10.28 -1.75 -4.71
CA VAL A 488 8.97 -1.47 -4.10
C VAL A 488 8.13 -0.56 -4.99
N SER A 489 8.74 0.46 -5.61
CA SER A 489 8.08 1.30 -6.62
C SER A 489 7.54 0.49 -7.80
N LEU A 490 8.24 -0.54 -8.28
CA LEU A 490 7.76 -1.39 -9.36
C LEU A 490 6.59 -2.25 -8.92
N PHE A 491 6.65 -2.85 -7.73
CA PHE A 491 5.52 -3.61 -7.19
C PHE A 491 4.28 -2.73 -6.99
N ILE A 492 4.42 -1.58 -6.34
CA ILE A 492 3.28 -0.69 -6.07
C ILE A 492 2.69 -0.10 -7.36
N SER A 493 3.49 0.06 -8.42
CA SER A 493 3.03 0.56 -9.72
C SER A 493 2.13 -0.42 -10.49
N ARG A 494 2.13 -1.71 -10.11
CA ARG A 494 1.38 -2.77 -10.79
C ARG A 494 0.01 -2.94 -10.15
N PRO A 495 -1.11 -2.78 -10.90
CA PRO A 495 -2.46 -2.85 -10.35
C PRO A 495 -2.76 -4.10 -9.51
N LYS A 496 -2.22 -5.27 -9.92
CA LYS A 496 -2.34 -6.54 -9.18
C LYS A 496 -1.79 -6.48 -7.76
N TYR A 497 -0.75 -5.68 -7.53
CA TYR A 497 -0.01 -5.62 -6.26
C TYR A 497 -0.18 -4.30 -5.51
N THR A 498 -0.66 -3.23 -6.16
CA THR A 498 -0.76 -1.89 -5.57
C THR A 498 -1.43 -1.90 -4.20
N ASP A 499 -2.59 -2.54 -4.06
CA ASP A 499 -3.31 -2.56 -2.78
C ASP A 499 -2.64 -3.45 -1.73
N ILE A 500 -2.04 -4.56 -2.17
CA ILE A 500 -1.34 -5.51 -1.29
C ILE A 500 -0.12 -4.82 -0.68
N VAL A 501 0.70 -4.18 -1.52
CA VAL A 501 1.92 -3.47 -1.10
C VAL A 501 1.55 -2.30 -0.19
N ILE A 502 0.58 -1.47 -0.56
CA ILE A 502 0.14 -0.36 0.31
C ILE A 502 -0.36 -0.89 1.65
N SER A 503 -1.19 -1.93 1.67
CA SER A 503 -1.70 -2.48 2.93
C SER A 503 -0.57 -3.00 3.81
N HIS A 504 0.43 -3.66 3.21
CA HIS A 504 1.59 -4.15 3.95
C HIS A 504 2.45 -3.01 4.52
N LEU A 505 2.79 -2.00 3.70
CA LEU A 505 3.57 -0.83 4.14
C LEU A 505 2.86 0.00 5.22
N LEU A 506 1.53 -0.04 5.27
CA LEU A 506 0.77 0.64 6.32
C LEU A 506 0.69 -0.17 7.64
N CYS A 507 1.02 -1.46 7.63
CA CYS A 507 1.03 -2.35 8.80
C CYS A 507 2.36 -2.28 9.57
N HIS A 508 2.91 -1.08 9.76
CA HIS A 508 4.13 -0.81 10.52
C HIS A 508 3.89 0.27 11.58
N PRO A 509 4.68 0.32 12.67
CA PRO A 509 4.54 1.32 13.74
C PRO A 509 4.52 2.75 13.21
N VAL A 510 3.61 3.55 13.75
CA VAL A 510 3.47 4.99 13.49
C VAL A 510 3.93 5.78 14.74
N PRO A 511 4.75 6.85 14.62
CA PRO A 511 5.33 7.38 13.39
C PRO A 511 6.27 6.37 12.73
N TYR A 512 6.27 6.32 11.40
CA TYR A 512 7.17 5.43 10.68
C TYR A 512 8.63 5.69 11.06
N ASP A 513 9.41 4.61 11.13
CA ASP A 513 10.85 4.72 11.36
C ASP A 513 11.53 5.48 10.21
N ARG A 514 12.79 5.89 10.42
CA ARG A 514 13.55 6.63 9.41
C ARG A 514 13.65 5.91 8.07
N HIS A 515 13.58 4.58 8.06
CA HIS A 515 13.83 3.76 6.89
C HIS A 515 12.58 3.61 6.02
N LEU A 516 11.43 3.40 6.64
CA LEU A 516 10.12 3.35 5.98
C LEU A 516 9.65 4.75 5.58
N ALA A 517 9.92 5.77 6.39
CA ALA A 517 9.71 7.17 6.01
C ALA A 517 10.51 7.54 4.74
N GLU A 518 11.79 7.15 4.66
CA GLU A 518 12.60 7.35 3.45
C GLU A 518 12.00 6.62 2.25
N LEU A 519 11.54 5.38 2.40
CA LEU A 519 10.89 4.62 1.34
C LEU A 519 9.69 5.40 0.78
N TRP A 520 8.76 5.86 1.64
CA TRP A 520 7.61 6.67 1.22
C TRP A 520 8.03 7.98 0.54
N ARG A 521 9.04 8.67 1.07
CA ARG A 521 9.55 9.95 0.53
C ARG A 521 10.20 9.80 -0.85
N THR A 522 10.77 8.63 -1.14
CA THR A 522 11.61 8.42 -2.34
C THR A 522 10.95 7.53 -3.39
N LEU A 523 9.68 7.16 -3.21
CA LEU A 523 8.88 6.44 -4.22
C LEU A 523 8.94 7.15 -5.58
N ASP A 524 9.68 6.56 -6.52
CA ASP A 524 9.75 7.02 -7.90
C ASP A 524 8.96 6.09 -8.82
N VAL A 525 7.90 6.61 -9.44
CA VAL A 525 6.88 5.84 -10.17
C VAL A 525 6.48 6.59 -11.43
N LYS A 526 6.33 5.87 -12.55
CA LYS A 526 5.87 6.44 -13.82
C LYS A 526 4.38 6.86 -13.76
N LEU A 527 4.02 7.92 -14.48
CA LEU A 527 2.61 8.28 -14.73
C LEU A 527 1.95 7.18 -15.60
N PRO A 528 0.68 6.79 -15.37
CA PRO A 528 -0.32 7.36 -14.46
C PRO A 528 -0.35 6.74 -13.05
N SER A 529 0.51 5.76 -12.74
CA SER A 529 0.51 4.99 -11.47
C SER A 529 0.65 5.88 -10.23
N THR A 530 1.30 7.04 -10.35
CA THR A 530 1.38 8.04 -9.26
C THR A 530 0.03 8.50 -8.75
N THR A 531 -0.96 8.68 -9.63
CA THR A 531 -2.33 9.07 -9.24
C THR A 531 -3.04 7.93 -8.54
N TRP A 532 -2.83 6.69 -8.98
CA TRP A 532 -3.43 5.49 -8.39
C TRP A 532 -2.96 5.24 -6.96
N ILE A 533 -1.67 5.43 -6.67
CA ILE A 533 -1.10 5.24 -5.33
C ILE A 533 -1.74 6.22 -4.33
N LEU A 534 -1.71 7.52 -4.64
CA LEU A 534 -2.33 8.55 -3.79
C LEU A 534 -3.83 8.35 -3.67
N TRP A 535 -4.51 7.99 -4.76
CA TRP A 535 -5.93 7.69 -4.74
C TRP A 535 -6.26 6.47 -3.86
N ARG A 536 -5.42 5.42 -3.86
CA ARG A 536 -5.65 4.24 -3.01
C ARG A 536 -5.43 4.54 -1.53
N LEU A 537 -4.40 5.31 -1.17
CA LEU A 537 -4.19 5.82 0.19
C LEU A 537 -5.38 6.68 0.65
N LEU A 538 -5.81 7.62 -0.19
CA LEU A 538 -6.98 8.46 0.03
C LEU A 538 -8.25 7.62 0.25
N ARG A 539 -8.48 6.59 -0.57
CA ARG A 539 -9.65 5.71 -0.44
C ARG A 539 -9.62 4.89 0.85
N LYS A 540 -8.46 4.39 1.28
CA LYS A 540 -8.32 3.71 2.57
C LYS A 540 -8.70 4.63 3.73
N LEU A 541 -8.23 5.89 3.70
CA LEU A 541 -8.58 6.89 4.71
C LEU A 541 -10.08 7.25 4.70
N GLN A 542 -10.65 7.50 3.52
CA GLN A 542 -12.09 7.80 3.37
C GLN A 542 -12.99 6.64 3.83
N LYS A 543 -12.56 5.39 3.63
CA LYS A 543 -13.29 4.22 4.13
C LYS A 543 -13.37 4.22 5.65
N CYS A 544 -12.33 4.68 6.34
CA CYS A 544 -12.34 4.83 7.80
C CYS A 544 -13.30 5.93 8.28
N HIS A 545 -13.52 6.99 7.49
CA HIS A 545 -14.47 8.07 7.84
C HIS A 545 -15.95 7.68 7.66
N ASN A 546 -16.21 6.70 6.79
CA ASN A 546 -17.57 6.24 6.50
C ASN A 546 -17.99 5.04 7.36
N ALA A 547 -17.05 4.42 8.08
CA ALA A 547 -17.37 3.39 9.03
C ALA A 547 -18.21 3.99 10.19
N PRO A 548 -19.17 3.23 10.75
CA PRO A 548 -19.88 3.67 11.94
C PRO A 548 -18.88 4.00 13.05
N THR A 549 -19.23 4.97 13.90
CA THR A 549 -18.37 5.42 15.00
C THR A 549 -18.11 4.25 15.95
N HIS A 550 -17.01 3.53 15.75
CA HIS A 550 -16.51 2.54 16.69
C HIS A 550 -15.97 3.27 17.94
N GLU A 551 -15.94 2.58 19.09
CA GLU A 551 -15.38 3.13 20.34
C GLU A 551 -13.94 3.63 20.19
N LYS A 552 -13.19 3.05 19.23
CA LYS A 552 -11.81 3.43 18.91
C LYS A 552 -11.63 3.80 17.45
N MET A 553 -10.73 4.72 17.17
CA MET A 553 -10.32 5.08 15.82
C MET A 553 -9.58 3.93 15.15
N ALA A 554 -9.87 3.66 13.88
CA ALA A 554 -9.15 2.64 13.12
C ALA A 554 -7.67 3.02 12.96
N TYR A 555 -6.75 2.11 13.31
CA TYR A 555 -5.30 2.29 13.09
C TYR A 555 -4.96 2.69 11.66
N MET A 556 -5.68 2.12 10.69
CA MET A 556 -5.50 2.43 9.27
C MET A 556 -5.69 3.91 8.93
N ALA A 557 -6.54 4.64 9.65
CA ALA A 557 -6.71 6.07 9.43
C ALA A 557 -5.43 6.84 9.82
N VAL A 558 -4.81 6.47 10.93
CA VAL A 558 -3.57 7.09 11.43
C VAL A 558 -2.39 6.73 10.51
N ALA A 559 -2.21 5.45 10.20
CA ALA A 559 -1.16 4.96 9.31
C ALA A 559 -1.26 5.57 7.90
N ALA A 560 -2.45 5.61 7.30
CA ALA A 560 -2.64 6.24 5.99
C ALA A 560 -2.35 7.76 6.03
N THR A 561 -2.63 8.42 7.14
CA THR A 561 -2.34 9.85 7.32
C THR A 561 -0.84 10.10 7.43
N ASP A 562 -0.12 9.28 8.20
CA ASP A 562 1.34 9.35 8.30
C ASP A 562 2.02 9.03 6.95
N ALA A 563 1.52 8.03 6.22
CA ALA A 563 2.01 7.72 4.87
C ALA A 563 1.79 8.86 3.89
N LEU A 564 0.62 9.53 3.94
CA LEU A 564 0.35 10.71 3.13
C LEU A 564 1.30 11.86 3.48
N TYR A 565 1.54 12.11 4.77
CA TYR A 565 2.53 13.08 5.23
C TYR A 565 3.90 12.78 4.62
N GLU A 566 4.39 11.55 4.75
CA GLU A 566 5.69 11.13 4.24
C GLU A 566 5.81 11.26 2.72
N VAL A 567 4.78 10.88 1.98
CA VAL A 567 4.71 11.07 0.53
C VAL A 567 4.76 12.55 0.14
N PHE A 568 4.07 13.44 0.87
CA PHE A 568 4.13 14.88 0.62
C PHE A 568 5.51 15.44 0.96
N VAL A 569 6.13 15.02 2.07
CA VAL A 569 7.50 15.44 2.42
C VAL A 569 8.46 15.09 1.29
N GLY A 570 8.36 13.88 0.74
CA GLY A 570 9.19 13.43 -0.38
C GLY A 570 8.95 14.14 -1.71
N ASN A 571 7.72 14.61 -1.96
CA ASN A 571 7.33 15.40 -3.12
C ASN A 571 7.62 14.77 -4.50
N ARG A 572 7.88 13.46 -4.57
CA ARG A 572 8.08 12.73 -5.84
C ARG A 572 6.77 12.59 -6.64
N LEU A 573 5.63 12.51 -5.95
CA LEU A 573 4.29 12.36 -6.53
C LEU A 573 3.58 13.72 -6.77
N ARG A 574 4.32 14.79 -7.05
CA ARG A 574 3.81 16.18 -7.10
C ARG A 574 2.65 16.37 -8.09
N ALA A 575 2.77 15.85 -9.31
CA ALA A 575 1.72 15.99 -10.33
C ALA A 575 0.38 15.36 -9.89
N ALA A 576 0.46 14.17 -9.28
CA ALA A 576 -0.71 13.49 -8.72
C ALA A 576 -1.28 14.23 -7.50
N THR A 577 -0.41 14.79 -6.65
CA THR A 577 -0.80 15.61 -5.49
C THR A 577 -1.58 16.85 -5.92
N PHE A 578 -1.13 17.57 -6.95
CA PHE A 578 -1.88 18.69 -7.53
C PHE A 578 -3.22 18.28 -8.12
N ARG A 579 -3.26 17.15 -8.84
CA ARG A 579 -4.48 16.64 -9.46
C ARG A 579 -5.54 16.27 -8.41
N LEU A 580 -5.12 15.68 -7.30
CA LEU A 580 -5.99 15.20 -6.22
C LEU A 580 -6.10 16.20 -5.05
N PHE A 581 -5.57 17.41 -5.18
CA PHE A 581 -5.50 18.38 -4.08
C PHE A 581 -6.87 18.63 -3.40
N PRO A 582 -7.98 18.89 -4.12
CA PRO A 582 -9.28 19.08 -3.48
C PRO A 582 -9.71 17.89 -2.60
N GLN A 583 -9.49 16.66 -3.09
CA GLN A 583 -9.88 15.44 -2.38
C GLN A 583 -8.96 15.16 -1.17
N LEU A 584 -7.65 15.37 -1.35
CA LEU A 584 -6.66 15.21 -0.28
C LEU A 584 -6.93 16.21 0.84
N LEU A 585 -7.13 17.49 0.52
CA LEU A 585 -7.38 18.54 1.51
C LEU A 585 -8.64 18.24 2.32
N MET A 586 -9.78 17.98 1.66
CA MET A 586 -11.03 17.74 2.39
C MET A 586 -10.96 16.48 3.25
N THR A 587 -10.31 15.42 2.76
CA THR A 587 -10.19 14.18 3.53
C THR A 587 -9.28 14.37 4.75
N LEU A 588 -8.20 15.14 4.64
CA LEU A 588 -7.34 15.46 5.77
C LEU A 588 -8.03 16.37 6.79
N LEU A 589 -8.82 17.36 6.36
CA LEU A 589 -9.61 18.20 7.28
C LEU A 589 -10.66 17.38 8.04
N ILE A 590 -11.30 16.42 7.36
CA ILE A 590 -12.22 15.47 8.01
C ILE A 590 -11.44 14.59 9.00
N GLN A 591 -10.25 14.12 8.64
CA GLN A 591 -9.39 13.34 9.54
C GLN A 591 -8.96 14.15 10.77
N ILE A 592 -8.65 15.45 10.61
CA ILE A 592 -8.38 16.36 11.73
C ILE A 592 -9.58 16.35 12.69
N HIS A 593 -10.80 16.59 12.19
CA HIS A 593 -12.02 16.60 13.03
C HIS A 593 -12.24 15.28 13.78
N HIS A 594 -11.99 14.15 13.11
CA HIS A 594 -12.08 12.83 13.74
C HIS A 594 -11.05 12.64 14.87
N SER A 595 -9.88 13.27 14.74
CA SER A 595 -8.74 13.10 15.64
C SER A 595 -8.74 14.05 16.85
N ILE A 596 -9.62 15.05 16.89
CA ILE A 596 -9.67 16.04 17.98
C ILE A 596 -9.95 15.35 19.32
N GLY A 597 -9.04 15.57 20.28
CA GLY A 597 -9.15 15.05 21.64
C GLY A 597 -8.85 13.56 21.77
N LEU A 598 -8.34 12.91 20.71
CA LEU A 598 -7.92 11.51 20.76
C LEU A 598 -6.43 11.39 21.05
N THR A 599 -6.10 10.34 21.79
CA THR A 599 -4.73 9.89 22.07
C THR A 599 -4.48 8.55 21.38
N MET A 600 -3.23 8.06 21.39
CA MET A 600 -2.92 6.77 20.77
C MET A 600 -3.62 5.58 21.47
N SER A 601 -4.04 5.70 22.74
CA SER A 601 -4.83 4.65 23.42
C SER A 601 -6.26 4.51 22.87
N ASP A 602 -6.77 5.57 22.23
CA ASP A 602 -8.09 5.61 21.57
C ASP A 602 -8.04 5.06 20.15
N VAL A 603 -6.88 4.58 19.70
CA VAL A 603 -6.68 3.93 18.40
C VAL A 603 -6.71 2.42 18.57
N ALA A 604 -7.43 1.72 17.69
CA ALA A 604 -7.51 0.26 17.64
C ALA A 604 -6.23 -0.32 17.01
N ILE A 605 -5.14 -0.33 17.77
CA ILE A 605 -3.82 -0.81 17.34
C ILE A 605 -3.82 -2.35 17.26
N PRO A 606 -3.36 -2.96 16.15
CA PRO A 606 -3.19 -4.40 16.05
C PRO A 606 -2.20 -4.96 17.08
N SER A 607 -2.53 -6.11 17.67
CA SER A 607 -1.65 -6.81 18.62
C SER A 607 -0.31 -7.20 17.98
N GLY A 608 0.79 -6.96 18.69
CA GLY A 608 2.15 -7.29 18.24
C GLY A 608 2.80 -6.26 17.31
N LEU A 609 2.12 -5.13 17.03
CA LEU A 609 2.66 -4.08 16.16
C LEU A 609 3.67 -3.18 16.88
N TYR A 610 3.48 -2.91 18.17
CA TYR A 610 4.45 -2.22 19.03
C TYR A 610 4.97 -3.17 20.10
N THR A 611 6.22 -3.01 20.52
CA THR A 611 6.68 -3.58 21.79
C THR A 611 6.12 -2.74 22.95
N GLU A 612 5.88 -3.34 24.12
CA GLU A 612 5.18 -2.69 25.26
C GLU A 612 5.81 -1.36 25.74
N GLN A 613 7.06 -1.08 25.34
CA GLN A 613 7.82 0.14 25.70
C GLN A 613 7.95 1.20 24.59
N GLU A 614 7.50 0.94 23.36
CA GLU A 614 7.77 1.82 22.20
C GLU A 614 6.77 2.98 22.02
N MET A 615 5.65 3.01 22.74
CA MET A 615 4.64 4.05 22.56
C MET A 615 5.01 5.36 23.27
N SER A 616 5.46 6.35 22.50
CA SER A 616 5.59 7.73 22.98
C SER A 616 4.22 8.36 23.22
N SER A 617 3.99 8.87 24.43
CA SER A 617 2.78 9.59 24.82
C SER A 617 2.64 10.98 24.17
N GLN A 618 3.69 11.48 23.51
CA GLN A 618 3.69 12.81 22.89
C GLN A 618 3.01 12.85 21.52
N VAL A 619 2.84 11.71 20.85
CA VAL A 619 2.34 11.65 19.49
C VAL A 619 0.84 11.36 19.50
N THR A 620 0.06 12.16 18.76
CA THR A 620 -1.40 12.00 18.64
C THR A 620 -1.83 11.85 17.19
N PRO A 621 -2.96 11.18 16.91
CA PRO A 621 -3.56 11.14 15.57
C PRO A 621 -3.78 12.53 14.95
N LEU A 622 -4.09 13.51 15.80
CA LEU A 622 -4.30 14.90 15.41
C LEU A 622 -3.01 15.53 14.86
N CYS A 623 -1.87 15.30 15.52
CA CYS A 623 -0.58 15.81 15.09
C CYS A 623 -0.26 15.35 13.65
N PHE A 624 -0.43 14.06 13.35
CA PHE A 624 -0.23 13.54 12.00
C PHE A 624 -1.11 14.22 10.95
N ALA A 625 -2.40 14.39 11.24
CA ALA A 625 -3.35 14.99 10.31
C ALA A 625 -3.05 16.48 10.06
N ILE A 626 -2.65 17.22 11.10
CA ILE A 626 -2.21 18.63 10.98
C ILE A 626 -0.92 18.72 10.16
N GLN A 627 0.09 17.89 10.43
CA GLN A 627 1.36 17.91 9.70
C GLN A 627 1.18 17.50 8.23
N ALA A 628 0.35 16.50 7.94
CA ALA A 628 -0.02 16.11 6.58
C ALA A 628 -0.70 17.27 5.84
N THR A 629 -1.62 17.98 6.48
CA THR A 629 -2.35 19.12 5.88
C THR A 629 -1.43 20.30 5.62
N LYS A 630 -0.59 20.67 6.60
CA LYS A 630 0.45 21.70 6.46
C LYS A 630 1.36 21.38 5.28
N THR A 631 1.88 20.17 5.22
CA THR A 631 2.78 19.73 4.16
C THR A 631 2.10 19.71 2.81
N LEU A 632 0.84 19.26 2.72
CA LEU A 632 0.05 19.31 1.48
C LEU A 632 0.01 20.72 0.90
N LEU A 633 -0.36 21.74 1.71
CA LEU A 633 -0.43 23.13 1.26
C LEU A 633 0.91 23.63 0.72
N LEU A 634 2.01 23.37 1.44
CA LEU A 634 3.35 23.79 1.03
C LEU A 634 3.78 23.12 -0.29
N ARG A 635 3.42 21.84 -0.49
CA ARG A 635 3.80 21.07 -1.69
C ARG A 635 2.95 21.39 -2.92
N THR A 636 1.72 21.85 -2.72
CA THR A 636 0.83 22.33 -3.80
C THR A 636 0.91 23.85 -4.02
N LEU A 637 1.96 24.51 -3.54
CA LEU A 637 2.21 25.94 -3.72
C LEU A 637 1.16 26.87 -3.07
N CYS A 638 0.39 26.40 -2.10
CA CYS A 638 -0.57 27.20 -1.32
C CYS A 638 0.12 27.92 -0.14
N TRP A 639 1.25 28.58 -0.42
CA TRP A 639 2.08 29.26 0.60
C TRP A 639 1.37 30.46 1.24
N GLN A 640 0.55 31.17 0.47
CA GLN A 640 -0.17 32.34 0.97
C GLN A 640 -1.25 31.93 1.97
N GLU A 641 -1.99 30.87 1.67
CA GLU A 641 -2.99 30.29 2.58
C GLU A 641 -2.36 29.75 3.84
N PHE A 642 -1.22 29.06 3.71
CA PHE A 642 -0.44 28.60 4.86
C PHE A 642 -0.04 29.78 5.76
N ASN A 643 0.44 30.88 5.19
CA ASN A 643 0.85 32.06 5.95
C ASN A 643 -0.34 32.77 6.62
N ILE A 644 -1.51 32.81 5.98
CA ILE A 644 -2.74 33.34 6.58
C ILE A 644 -3.16 32.48 7.78
N MET A 645 -3.09 31.16 7.64
CA MET A 645 -3.35 30.23 8.73
C MET A 645 -2.38 30.44 9.90
N GLU A 646 -1.08 30.62 9.64
CA GLU A 646 -0.09 30.84 10.68
C GLU A 646 -0.31 32.17 11.42
N LYS A 647 -0.48 33.28 10.67
CA LYS A 647 -0.67 34.63 11.24
C LYS A 647 -1.90 34.74 12.12
N ASN A 648 -3.00 34.11 11.74
CA ASN A 648 -4.27 34.18 12.45
C ASN A 648 -4.46 33.04 13.47
N LYS A 649 -3.39 32.31 13.81
CA LYS A 649 -3.44 31.14 14.71
C LYS A 649 -4.45 30.07 14.25
N GLY A 650 -4.69 29.97 12.95
CA GLY A 650 -5.65 29.06 12.32
C GLY A 650 -5.37 27.59 12.61
N TRP A 651 -4.10 27.19 12.73
CA TRP A 651 -3.73 25.81 13.09
C TRP A 651 -4.19 25.45 14.51
N THR A 652 -4.02 26.36 15.47
CA THR A 652 -4.50 26.15 16.84
C THR A 652 -6.03 26.12 16.91
N LEU A 653 -6.71 26.87 16.04
CA LEU A 653 -8.17 26.78 15.91
C LEU A 653 -8.59 25.41 15.39
N LEU A 654 -7.90 24.85 14.37
CA LEU A 654 -8.19 23.51 13.84
C LEU A 654 -8.01 22.39 14.88
N GLU A 655 -7.08 22.56 15.82
CA GLU A 655 -6.79 21.60 16.90
C GLU A 655 -7.82 21.65 18.05
N GLY A 656 -8.46 22.81 18.26
CA GLY A 656 -9.42 23.01 19.36
C GLY A 656 -10.81 22.44 19.07
N LYS A 657 -11.45 21.85 20.10
CA LYS A 657 -12.83 21.30 20.01
C LYS A 657 -13.85 22.35 19.54
N ASP A 658 -13.83 23.54 20.14
CA ASP A 658 -14.79 24.61 19.83
C ASP A 658 -14.32 25.52 18.68
N GLY A 659 -13.01 25.52 18.41
CA GLY A 659 -12.37 26.36 17.38
C GLY A 659 -12.31 25.72 16.00
N HIS A 660 -12.51 24.40 15.88
CA HIS A 660 -12.23 23.65 14.65
C HIS A 660 -12.93 24.21 13.41
N LEU A 661 -14.23 24.51 13.52
CA LEU A 661 -15.00 25.07 12.41
C LEU A 661 -14.54 26.48 12.05
N GLN A 662 -14.04 27.27 13.00
CA GLN A 662 -13.45 28.59 12.72
C GLN A 662 -12.13 28.45 11.96
N GLY A 663 -11.31 27.46 12.32
CA GLY A 663 -10.09 27.12 11.58
C GLY A 663 -10.39 26.67 10.14
N ILE A 664 -11.44 25.84 9.95
CA ILE A 664 -11.92 25.46 8.62
C ILE A 664 -12.37 26.69 7.84
N SER A 665 -13.18 27.56 8.45
CA SER A 665 -13.66 28.78 7.82
C SER A 665 -12.51 29.69 7.39
N LEU A 666 -11.47 29.83 8.23
CA LEU A 666 -10.30 30.65 7.91
C LEU A 666 -9.54 30.09 6.70
N LEU A 667 -9.33 28.77 6.64
CA LEU A 667 -8.66 28.14 5.50
C LEU A 667 -9.48 28.24 4.22
N ALA A 668 -10.79 28.04 4.30
CA ALA A 668 -11.69 28.14 3.16
C ALA A 668 -11.69 29.57 2.59
N ASN A 669 -11.74 30.59 3.45
CA ASN A 669 -11.63 31.99 3.04
C ASN A 669 -10.24 32.31 2.44
N ALA A 670 -9.16 31.81 3.04
CA ALA A 670 -7.81 31.99 2.49
C ALA A 670 -7.70 31.40 1.07
N LEU A 671 -8.23 30.19 0.85
CA LEU A 671 -8.27 29.57 -0.48
C LEU A 671 -9.18 30.33 -1.45
N LEU A 672 -10.31 30.84 -0.97
CA LEU A 672 -11.22 31.64 -1.77
C LEU A 672 -10.56 32.94 -2.23
N GLU A 673 -9.75 33.59 -1.41
CA GLU A 673 -9.04 34.83 -1.75
C GLU A 673 -7.83 34.62 -2.65
N ARG A 674 -7.05 33.54 -2.43
CA ARG A 674 -5.72 33.38 -3.02
C ARG A 674 -5.67 32.35 -4.15
N ASN A 675 -6.57 31.36 -4.17
CA ASN A 675 -6.58 30.28 -5.15
C ASN A 675 -8.02 29.90 -5.60
N HIS A 676 -8.66 30.81 -6.34
CA HIS A 676 -10.03 30.64 -6.85
C HIS A 676 -10.25 29.32 -7.63
N LEU A 677 -9.24 28.82 -8.35
CA LEU A 677 -9.35 27.55 -9.09
C LEU A 677 -9.58 26.37 -8.15
N PHE A 678 -8.82 26.27 -7.06
CA PHE A 678 -8.99 25.20 -6.07
C PHE A 678 -10.27 25.37 -5.29
N ALA A 679 -10.60 26.60 -4.88
CA ALA A 679 -11.88 26.90 -4.23
C ALA A 679 -13.07 26.43 -5.08
N ASN A 680 -13.08 26.73 -6.38
CA ASN A 680 -14.15 26.28 -7.28
C ASN A 680 -14.19 24.75 -7.41
N LYS A 681 -13.05 24.07 -7.55
CA LYS A 681 -13.01 22.60 -7.60
C LYS A 681 -13.52 21.96 -6.31
N ILE A 682 -13.16 22.53 -5.16
CA ILE A 682 -13.61 22.05 -3.84
C ILE A 682 -15.12 22.27 -3.69
N MET A 683 -15.67 23.40 -4.13
CA MET A 683 -17.12 23.66 -4.10
C MET A 683 -17.91 22.54 -4.78
N TYR A 684 -17.53 22.12 -5.98
CA TYR A 684 -18.20 21.02 -6.68
C TYR A 684 -17.96 19.66 -6.02
N LEU A 685 -16.75 19.42 -5.49
CA LEU A 685 -16.43 18.20 -4.75
C LEU A 685 -17.29 18.05 -3.48
N LEU A 686 -17.61 19.15 -2.82
CA LEU A 686 -18.33 19.15 -1.55
C LEU A 686 -19.79 18.72 -1.67
N VAL A 687 -20.46 19.03 -2.80
CA VAL A 687 -21.89 18.71 -3.02
C VAL A 687 -22.24 17.25 -2.63
N PRO A 688 -21.54 16.21 -3.10
CA PRO A 688 -21.79 14.83 -2.66
C PRO A 688 -21.30 14.53 -1.24
N LEU A 689 -20.27 15.23 -0.73
CA LEU A 689 -19.73 15.01 0.62
C LEU A 689 -20.65 15.53 1.73
N LEU A 690 -21.51 16.52 1.44
CA LEU A 690 -22.47 17.06 2.42
C LEU A 690 -23.49 16.03 2.93
N ASN A 691 -23.74 14.96 2.16
CA ASN A 691 -24.71 13.91 2.51
C ASN A 691 -24.05 12.60 2.98
N ARG A 692 -22.72 12.51 2.93
CA ARG A 692 -21.98 11.26 3.18
C ARG A 692 -21.28 11.31 4.54
N GLY A 693 -21.01 10.13 5.08
CA GLY A 693 -20.28 9.96 6.34
C GLY A 693 -21.08 10.29 7.59
N ASN A 694 -20.36 10.35 8.71
CA ASN A 694 -20.90 10.69 10.03
C ASN A 694 -21.07 12.21 10.24
N ASP A 695 -21.53 12.62 11.41
CA ASP A 695 -21.81 14.03 11.71
C ASP A 695 -20.56 14.91 11.65
N LYS A 696 -19.39 14.40 12.08
CA LYS A 696 -18.11 15.12 11.97
C LYS A 696 -17.74 15.39 10.51
N HIS A 697 -17.89 14.40 9.65
CA HIS A 697 -17.70 14.55 8.20
C HIS A 697 -18.62 15.63 7.65
N LYS A 698 -19.93 15.51 7.89
CA LYS A 698 -20.94 16.47 7.38
C LYS A 698 -20.68 17.88 7.88
N LEU A 699 -20.34 18.06 9.15
CA LEU A 699 -20.03 19.36 9.76
C LEU A 699 -18.79 20.01 9.14
N THR A 700 -17.70 19.26 8.97
CA THR A 700 -16.48 19.80 8.32
C THR A 700 -16.76 20.21 6.88
N SER A 701 -17.44 19.36 6.11
CA SER A 701 -17.82 19.63 4.73
C SER A 701 -18.77 20.83 4.64
N ALA A 702 -19.76 20.94 5.52
CA ALA A 702 -20.69 22.06 5.59
C ALA A 702 -19.99 23.38 5.94
N GLY A 703 -19.11 23.36 6.96
CA GLY A 703 -18.33 24.52 7.36
C GLY A 703 -17.48 25.08 6.21
N PHE A 704 -16.79 24.21 5.48
CA PHE A 704 -16.01 24.62 4.31
C PHE A 704 -16.90 25.12 3.16
N PHE A 705 -17.99 24.39 2.87
CA PHE A 705 -18.92 24.71 1.78
C PHE A 705 -19.55 26.09 1.94
N VAL A 706 -19.99 26.43 3.16
CA VAL A 706 -20.65 27.71 3.47
C VAL A 706 -19.75 28.89 3.16
N GLU A 707 -18.46 28.86 3.51
CA GLU A 707 -17.55 29.96 3.17
C GLU A 707 -17.40 30.14 1.66
N LEU A 708 -17.37 29.04 0.90
CA LEU A 708 -17.23 29.10 -0.55
C LEU A 708 -18.46 29.73 -1.24
N LEU A 709 -19.63 29.78 -0.59
CA LEU A 709 -20.84 30.41 -1.14
C LEU A 709 -20.68 31.93 -1.35
N GLN A 710 -19.66 32.55 -0.74
CA GLN A 710 -19.26 33.93 -1.03
C GLN A 710 -18.78 34.11 -2.49
N SER A 711 -18.28 33.04 -3.11
CA SER A 711 -17.78 33.07 -4.50
C SER A 711 -18.89 33.44 -5.49
N PRO A 712 -18.58 34.21 -6.55
CA PRO A 712 -19.53 34.47 -7.65
C PRO A 712 -19.88 33.21 -8.45
N VAL A 713 -19.21 32.07 -8.21
CA VAL A 713 -19.57 30.77 -8.80
C VAL A 713 -20.79 30.15 -8.11
N ALA A 714 -21.07 30.54 -6.86
CA ALA A 714 -22.20 30.01 -6.09
C ALA A 714 -23.55 30.24 -6.78
N ARG A 715 -23.71 31.34 -7.52
CA ARG A 715 -24.92 31.63 -8.32
C ARG A 715 -25.23 30.59 -9.41
N ARG A 716 -24.26 29.76 -9.79
CA ARG A 716 -24.43 28.68 -10.78
C ARG A 716 -24.87 27.36 -10.15
N LEU A 717 -24.89 27.25 -8.82
CA LEU A 717 -25.32 26.04 -8.14
C LEU A 717 -26.84 25.88 -8.28
N PRO A 718 -27.34 24.70 -8.70
CA PRO A 718 -28.76 24.41 -8.65
C PRO A 718 -29.32 24.57 -7.23
N SER A 719 -30.54 25.11 -7.12
CA SER A 719 -31.22 25.37 -5.84
C SER A 719 -31.25 24.15 -4.90
N ILE A 720 -31.35 22.94 -5.46
CA ILE A 720 -31.34 21.67 -4.71
C ILE A 720 -30.04 21.45 -3.91
N TYR A 721 -28.90 21.98 -4.38
CA TYR A 721 -27.59 21.82 -3.75
C TYR A 721 -27.17 23.06 -2.93
N SER A 722 -27.95 24.13 -2.97
CA SER A 722 -27.71 25.37 -2.23
C SER A 722 -28.89 25.67 -1.29
N ILE A 723 -29.90 26.40 -1.75
CA ILE A 723 -31.00 26.92 -0.93
C ILE A 723 -31.81 25.81 -0.26
N ALA A 724 -32.20 24.77 -1.00
CA ALA A 724 -32.97 23.66 -0.44
C ALA A 724 -32.16 22.92 0.65
N ARG A 725 -30.86 22.76 0.43
CA ARG A 725 -29.98 22.12 1.42
C ARG A 725 -29.84 22.96 2.69
N LEU A 726 -29.66 24.29 2.54
CA LEU A 726 -29.59 25.18 3.68
C LEU A 726 -30.92 25.19 4.44
N LYS A 727 -32.07 25.11 3.74
CA LYS A 727 -33.38 24.93 4.37
C LYS A 727 -33.43 23.68 5.25
N ASP A 728 -32.95 22.54 4.76
CA ASP A 728 -32.93 21.30 5.54
C ASP A 728 -32.09 21.46 6.82
N TRP A 729 -30.96 22.18 6.72
CA TRP A 729 -30.11 22.46 7.87
C TRP A 729 -30.72 23.43 8.89
N LEU A 730 -31.60 24.35 8.48
CA LEU A 730 -32.34 25.21 9.42
C LEU A 730 -33.28 24.41 10.32
N HIS A 731 -33.83 23.30 9.83
CA HIS A 731 -34.70 22.41 10.59
C HIS A 731 -33.92 21.33 11.36
N HIS A 732 -32.59 21.30 11.26
CA HIS A 732 -31.77 20.30 11.93
C HIS A 732 -31.76 20.54 13.44
N GLY A 733 -31.83 19.47 14.24
CA GLY A 733 -31.77 19.55 15.71
C GLY A 733 -30.43 20.01 16.29
N ASN A 734 -29.44 20.37 15.47
CA ASN A 734 -28.11 20.79 15.90
C ASN A 734 -27.91 22.26 15.54
N ASN A 735 -27.72 23.12 16.56
CA ASN A 735 -27.56 24.57 16.41
C ASN A 735 -26.37 24.97 15.53
N VAL A 736 -25.35 24.12 15.43
CA VAL A 736 -24.20 24.36 14.54
C VAL A 736 -24.64 24.32 13.08
N PHE A 737 -25.48 23.35 12.68
CA PHE A 737 -26.02 23.29 11.32
C PHE A 737 -26.94 24.47 11.03
N LYS A 738 -27.78 24.89 11.99
CA LYS A 738 -28.61 26.11 11.86
C LYS A 738 -27.75 27.36 11.64
N THR A 739 -26.69 27.52 12.43
CA THR A 739 -25.74 28.65 12.31
C THR A 739 -25.04 28.66 10.95
N LEU A 740 -24.56 27.50 10.49
CA LEU A 740 -23.95 27.34 9.17
C LEU A 740 -24.95 27.62 8.04
N ALA A 741 -26.20 27.19 8.19
CA ALA A 741 -27.25 27.44 7.22
C ALA A 741 -27.55 28.93 7.08
N LEU A 742 -27.75 29.64 8.19
CA LEU A 742 -27.99 31.08 8.20
C LEU A 742 -26.78 31.84 7.64
N LYS A 743 -25.56 31.46 8.02
CA LYS A 743 -24.34 32.06 7.45
C LYS A 743 -24.27 31.86 5.94
N GLY A 744 -24.59 30.66 5.44
CA GLY A 744 -24.67 30.37 4.01
C GLY A 744 -25.73 31.21 3.30
N LEU A 745 -26.92 31.33 3.88
CA LEU A 745 -28.00 32.18 3.33
C LEU A 745 -27.58 33.65 3.28
N HIS A 746 -26.93 34.16 4.32
CA HIS A 746 -26.37 35.52 4.35
C HIS A 746 -25.33 35.77 3.23
N TYR A 747 -24.57 34.75 2.83
CA TYR A 747 -23.69 34.90 1.67
C TYR A 747 -24.46 34.85 0.35
N LEU A 748 -25.50 34.02 0.27
CA LEU A 748 -26.32 33.89 -0.94
C LEU A 748 -27.23 35.11 -1.21
N THR A 749 -27.66 35.87 -0.19
CA THR A 749 -28.45 37.11 -0.37
C THR A 749 -27.71 38.18 -1.18
N ARG A 750 -26.38 38.11 -1.25
CA ARG A 750 -25.54 38.98 -2.09
C ARG A 750 -25.67 38.66 -3.58
N HIS A 751 -26.10 37.44 -3.93
CA HIS A 751 -26.33 37.01 -5.31
C HIS A 751 -27.79 37.21 -5.69
N GLN A 752 -28.06 38.10 -6.64
CA GLN A 752 -29.43 38.47 -7.03
C GLN A 752 -30.25 37.27 -7.51
N GLU A 753 -29.61 36.32 -8.21
CA GLU A 753 -30.23 35.12 -8.77
C GLU A 753 -30.79 34.18 -7.68
N MET A 754 -30.26 34.26 -6.46
CA MET A 754 -30.64 33.39 -5.34
C MET A 754 -31.70 34.00 -4.43
N ARG A 755 -31.97 35.31 -4.54
CA ARG A 755 -32.85 36.03 -3.60
C ARG A 755 -34.27 35.51 -3.57
N GLU A 756 -34.86 35.18 -4.72
CA GLU A 756 -36.22 34.64 -4.77
C GLU A 756 -36.34 33.28 -4.08
N GLY A 757 -35.32 32.42 -4.22
CA GLY A 757 -35.27 31.17 -3.47
C GLY A 757 -35.15 31.39 -1.96
N ILE A 758 -34.37 32.39 -1.51
CA ILE A 758 -34.25 32.73 -0.08
C ILE A 758 -35.55 33.32 0.46
N LYS A 759 -36.29 34.12 -0.34
CA LYS A 759 -37.60 34.64 0.04
C LYS A 759 -38.60 33.54 0.38
N SER A 760 -38.53 32.40 -0.30
CA SER A 760 -39.37 31.24 0.02
C SER A 760 -39.09 30.65 1.42
N LEU A 761 -37.96 30.99 2.04
CA LEU A 761 -37.55 30.56 3.37
C LEU A 761 -37.86 31.60 4.46
N LEU A 762 -38.43 32.76 4.14
CA LEU A 762 -38.73 33.82 5.11
C LEU A 762 -39.54 33.33 6.32
N PRO A 763 -40.60 32.52 6.18
CA PRO A 763 -41.33 32.00 7.35
C PRO A 763 -40.40 31.25 8.31
N CYS A 764 -39.56 30.36 7.79
CA CYS A 764 -38.59 29.61 8.58
C CYS A 764 -37.55 30.52 9.26
N ILE A 765 -37.10 31.58 8.57
CA ILE A 765 -36.13 32.54 9.14
C ILE A 765 -36.78 33.37 10.25
N LEU A 766 -38.06 33.72 10.11
CA LEU A 766 -38.81 34.43 11.14
C LEU A 766 -39.00 33.58 12.40
N ASP A 767 -39.28 32.27 12.24
CA ASP A 767 -39.39 31.35 13.38
C ASP A 767 -38.09 31.28 14.20
N LEU A 768 -36.93 31.42 13.54
CA LEU A 768 -35.61 31.41 14.18
C LEU A 768 -35.31 32.67 15.01
N LEU A 769 -36.12 33.73 14.91
CA LEU A 769 -35.99 34.90 15.79
C LEU A 769 -36.35 34.57 17.25
N CYS A 770 -37.15 33.52 17.47
CA CYS A 770 -37.57 33.07 18.78
C CYS A 770 -36.61 32.03 19.40
N GLU A 771 -35.45 31.78 18.79
CA GLU A 771 -34.47 30.81 19.29
C GLU A 771 -33.68 31.31 20.51
N THR A 772 -33.24 30.35 21.32
CA THR A 772 -32.46 30.63 22.54
C THR A 772 -31.00 31.00 22.23
N ASP A 773 -30.44 30.47 21.14
CA ASP A 773 -29.07 30.74 20.72
C ASP A 773 -28.95 32.13 20.10
N GLU A 774 -28.20 33.01 20.76
CA GLU A 774 -27.97 34.40 20.34
C GLU A 774 -27.41 34.50 18.91
N LYS A 775 -26.49 33.62 18.52
CA LYS A 775 -25.86 33.69 17.19
C LYS A 775 -26.85 33.40 16.08
N ILE A 776 -27.79 32.47 16.31
CA ILE A 776 -28.84 32.13 15.36
C ILE A 776 -29.75 33.34 15.15
N VAL A 777 -30.22 33.95 16.24
CA VAL A 777 -31.12 35.12 16.18
C VAL A 777 -30.44 36.29 15.47
N LEU A 778 -29.18 36.59 15.81
CA LEU A 778 -28.43 37.69 15.18
C LEU A 778 -28.21 37.46 13.68
N LEU A 779 -27.86 36.24 13.26
CA LEU A 779 -27.72 35.92 11.84
C LEU A 779 -29.07 36.00 11.10
N ALA A 780 -30.17 35.58 11.71
CA ALA A 780 -31.51 35.72 11.14
C ALA A 780 -31.87 37.19 10.95
N ILE A 781 -31.65 38.05 11.96
CA ILE A 781 -31.86 39.49 11.87
C ILE A 781 -31.04 40.10 10.72
N GLN A 782 -29.77 39.72 10.57
CA GLN A 782 -28.90 40.22 9.49
C GLN A 782 -29.42 39.86 8.09
N ILE A 783 -29.96 38.65 7.91
CA ILE A 783 -30.56 38.24 6.63
C ILE A 783 -31.85 39.04 6.37
N LEU A 784 -32.70 39.18 7.39
CA LEU A 784 -33.96 39.93 7.27
C LEU A 784 -33.71 41.41 6.95
N LEU A 785 -32.69 42.03 7.57
CA LEU A 785 -32.26 43.39 7.26
C LEU A 785 -31.89 43.58 5.79
N GLN A 786 -31.30 42.57 5.15
CA GLN A 786 -30.94 42.63 3.72
C GLN A 786 -32.14 42.40 2.79
N LEU A 787 -33.22 41.80 3.29
CA LEU A 787 -34.40 41.45 2.50
C LEU A 787 -35.58 42.39 2.75
N VAL A 788 -35.55 43.20 3.82
CA VAL A 788 -36.68 44.00 4.35
C VAL A 788 -37.36 44.91 3.32
N GLU A 789 -36.58 45.49 2.39
CA GLU A 789 -37.12 46.35 1.33
C GLU A 789 -37.91 45.59 0.26
N THR A 790 -37.70 44.27 0.18
CA THR A 790 -38.26 43.39 -0.85
C THR A 790 -39.37 42.47 -0.32
N MET A 791 -39.70 42.57 0.97
CA MET A 791 -40.75 41.78 1.61
C MET A 791 -42.14 42.34 1.29
N ASP A 792 -43.13 41.47 1.28
CA ASP A 792 -44.54 41.85 1.18
C ASP A 792 -45.10 42.32 2.53
N PHE A 793 -46.21 43.07 2.46
CA PHE A 793 -46.78 43.75 3.62
C PHE A 793 -47.16 42.79 4.76
N THR A 794 -47.70 41.60 4.43
CA THR A 794 -48.12 40.58 5.40
C THR A 794 -46.91 40.04 6.18
N THR A 795 -45.82 39.69 5.48
CA THR A 795 -44.58 39.20 6.09
C THR A 795 -43.91 40.28 6.93
N LEU A 796 -43.86 41.53 6.44
CA LEU A 796 -43.36 42.68 7.22
C LEU A 796 -44.15 42.87 8.52
N THR A 797 -45.47 42.83 8.44
CA THR A 797 -46.36 43.01 9.61
C THR A 797 -46.19 41.86 10.61
N ALA A 798 -46.02 40.62 10.15
CA ALA A 798 -45.74 39.47 11.01
C ALA A 798 -44.38 39.59 11.70
N MET A 799 -43.34 39.95 10.94
CA MET A 799 -41.99 40.19 11.46
C MET A 799 -41.99 41.31 12.52
N MET A 800 -42.67 42.43 12.27
CA MET A 800 -42.77 43.53 13.24
C MET A 800 -43.39 43.11 14.58
N LYS A 801 -44.39 42.21 14.57
CA LYS A 801 -44.96 41.65 15.80
C LYS A 801 -43.94 40.83 16.58
N ILE A 802 -43.19 39.98 15.88
CA ILE A 802 -42.14 39.15 16.49
C ILE A 802 -41.04 40.04 17.08
N LEU A 803 -40.56 41.03 16.31
CA LEU A 803 -39.52 41.97 16.75
C LEU A 803 -39.95 42.80 17.97
N PHE A 804 -41.21 43.23 18.02
CA PHE A 804 -41.74 43.93 19.19
C PHE A 804 -41.62 43.10 20.47
N SER A 805 -41.82 41.78 20.40
CA SER A 805 -41.61 40.89 21.55
C SER A 805 -40.14 40.79 21.98
N LEU A 806 -39.20 40.97 21.03
CA LEU A 806 -37.76 40.94 21.28
C LEU A 806 -37.20 42.25 21.87
N PHE A 807 -38.00 43.31 21.97
CA PHE A 807 -37.58 44.51 22.70
C PHE A 807 -37.40 44.21 24.19
N GLY A 808 -38.03 43.16 24.73
CA GLY A 808 -37.83 42.70 26.10
C GLY A 808 -36.69 41.69 26.27
N ASP A 809 -35.90 41.40 25.24
CA ASP A 809 -34.88 40.35 25.30
C ASP A 809 -33.73 40.75 26.23
N VAL A 810 -33.26 39.78 27.03
CA VAL A 810 -32.18 39.98 28.00
C VAL A 810 -30.82 40.14 27.31
N ARG A 811 -30.69 39.62 26.08
CA ARG A 811 -29.45 39.66 25.29
C ARG A 811 -29.30 41.04 24.64
N PRO A 812 -28.25 41.82 24.97
CA PRO A 812 -28.15 43.22 24.55
C PRO A 812 -28.03 43.39 23.04
N ASP A 813 -27.32 42.50 22.35
CA ASP A 813 -27.17 42.56 20.89
C ASP A 813 -28.49 42.20 20.19
N VAL A 814 -29.19 41.15 20.63
CA VAL A 814 -30.51 40.78 20.06
C VAL A 814 -31.51 41.90 20.25
N HIS A 815 -31.56 42.47 21.46
CA HIS A 815 -32.39 43.61 21.80
C HIS A 815 -32.10 44.79 20.85
N ARG A 816 -30.84 45.19 20.73
CA ARG A 816 -30.40 46.28 19.85
C ARG A 816 -30.72 46.04 18.37
N PHE A 817 -30.35 44.88 17.83
CA PHE A 817 -30.51 44.58 16.41
C PHE A 817 -31.98 44.33 16.02
N SER A 818 -32.82 43.86 16.96
CA SER A 818 -34.26 43.73 16.72
C SER A 818 -34.93 45.09 16.56
N MET A 819 -34.56 46.10 17.37
CA MET A 819 -34.98 47.50 17.20
C MET A 819 -34.54 48.07 15.86
N THR A 820 -33.29 47.81 15.48
CA THR A 820 -32.74 48.25 14.19
C THR A 820 -33.58 47.72 13.03
N LEU A 821 -33.90 46.42 13.04
CA LEU A 821 -34.74 45.80 12.01
C LEU A 821 -36.19 46.29 12.07
N PHE A 822 -36.74 46.55 13.26
CA PHE A 822 -38.08 47.14 13.40
C PHE A 822 -38.14 48.54 12.75
N GLY A 823 -37.15 49.40 13.02
CA GLY A 823 -37.04 50.70 12.39
C GLY A 823 -36.85 50.63 10.87
N ALA A 824 -36.06 49.65 10.38
CA ALA A 824 -35.93 49.40 8.94
C ALA A 824 -37.25 48.95 8.30
N SER A 825 -38.05 48.14 9.01
CA SER A 825 -39.36 47.67 8.56
C SER A 825 -40.35 48.82 8.40
N ILE A 826 -40.36 49.79 9.33
CA ILE A 826 -41.21 50.99 9.22
C ILE A 826 -40.84 51.79 7.96
N LYS A 827 -39.55 51.91 7.65
CA LYS A 827 -39.06 52.64 6.48
C LYS A 827 -39.43 51.95 5.17
N SER A 828 -39.48 50.62 5.13
CA SER A 828 -39.80 49.86 3.93
C SER A 828 -41.30 49.79 3.62
N VAL A 829 -42.18 50.16 4.56
CA VAL A 829 -43.63 50.16 4.34
C VAL A 829 -44.05 51.18 3.28
N LYS A 830 -44.77 50.70 2.27
CA LYS A 830 -45.33 51.53 1.19
C LYS A 830 -46.36 52.52 1.72
N TYR A 831 -46.50 53.66 1.05
CA TYR A 831 -47.44 54.71 1.47
C TYR A 831 -48.89 54.22 1.64
N THR A 832 -49.33 53.32 0.76
CA THR A 832 -50.68 52.74 0.78
C THR A 832 -50.98 51.95 2.05
N ASP A 833 -49.96 51.36 2.66
CA ASP A 833 -50.11 50.36 3.71
C ASP A 833 -49.77 50.93 5.11
N LYS A 834 -49.41 52.22 5.18
CA LYS A 834 -49.02 52.90 6.43
C LYS A 834 -50.08 52.78 7.52
N LYS A 835 -51.36 52.87 7.17
CA LYS A 835 -52.47 52.71 8.13
C LYS A 835 -52.47 51.33 8.79
N GLY A 836 -52.02 50.28 8.09
CA GLY A 836 -52.08 48.91 8.58
C GLY A 836 -51.06 48.57 9.68
N ILE A 837 -49.99 49.36 9.81
CA ILE A 837 -48.97 49.20 10.85
C ILE A 837 -48.99 50.32 11.90
N GLU A 838 -49.87 51.32 11.76
CA GLU A 838 -49.91 52.50 12.64
C GLU A 838 -50.06 52.12 14.12
N ASN A 839 -50.93 51.16 14.43
CA ASN A 839 -51.10 50.67 15.80
C ASN A 839 -49.84 50.01 16.35
N GLN A 840 -49.12 49.21 15.55
CA GLN A 840 -47.86 48.60 15.98
C GLN A 840 -46.78 49.65 16.26
N VAL A 841 -46.73 50.71 15.43
CA VAL A 841 -45.83 51.84 15.66
C VAL A 841 -46.20 52.55 16.95
N LEU A 842 -47.49 52.83 17.19
CA LEU A 842 -47.96 53.46 18.43
C LEU A 842 -47.62 52.62 19.67
N ASP A 843 -47.85 51.31 19.62
CA ASP A 843 -47.55 50.37 20.71
C ASP A 843 -46.04 50.32 21.01
N SER A 844 -45.20 50.51 19.99
CA SER A 844 -43.74 50.53 20.13
C SER A 844 -43.17 51.76 20.83
N LEU A 845 -43.91 52.89 20.84
CA LEU A 845 -43.37 54.18 21.31
C LEU A 845 -43.01 54.17 22.79
N VAL A 846 -43.83 53.55 23.64
CA VAL A 846 -43.60 53.56 25.09
C VAL A 846 -42.40 52.68 25.46
N PRO A 847 -42.29 51.42 24.99
CA PRO A 847 -41.08 50.62 25.22
C PRO A 847 -39.82 51.29 24.71
N LEU A 848 -39.83 51.80 23.47
CA LEU A 848 -38.67 52.49 22.91
C LEU A 848 -38.29 53.74 23.75
N LEU A 849 -39.28 54.49 24.21
CA LEU A 849 -39.05 55.64 25.09
C LEU A 849 -38.35 55.20 26.38
N LEU A 850 -38.78 54.12 27.03
CA LEU A 850 -38.12 53.58 28.22
C LEU A 850 -36.68 53.12 27.92
N TYR A 851 -36.47 52.38 26.84
CA TYR A 851 -35.15 51.92 26.43
C TYR A 851 -34.21 53.03 25.97
N SER A 852 -34.71 54.24 25.68
CA SER A 852 -33.83 55.40 25.44
C SER A 852 -32.99 55.81 26.65
N GLN A 853 -33.31 55.25 27.83
CA GLN A 853 -32.61 55.41 29.11
C GLN A 853 -31.99 54.10 29.59
N ASP A 854 -31.81 53.11 28.70
CA ASP A 854 -31.15 51.85 29.04
C ASP A 854 -29.71 52.09 29.54
N GLU A 855 -29.22 51.25 30.45
CA GLU A 855 -27.85 51.32 30.96
C GLU A 855 -26.83 51.02 29.87
N ASN A 856 -27.20 50.22 28.87
CA ASN A 856 -26.38 49.99 27.69
C ASN A 856 -26.55 51.13 26.69
N ASP A 857 -25.53 51.99 26.61
CA ASP A 857 -25.48 53.14 25.70
C ASP A 857 -25.81 52.79 24.23
N ALA A 858 -25.40 51.61 23.75
CA ALA A 858 -25.67 51.20 22.37
C ALA A 858 -27.15 50.87 22.13
N VAL A 859 -27.82 50.26 23.11
CA VAL A 859 -29.28 50.01 23.07
C VAL A 859 -30.04 51.32 23.18
N ALA A 860 -29.63 52.19 24.11
CA ALA A 860 -30.26 53.49 24.32
C ALA A 860 -30.18 54.39 23.08
N GLU A 861 -29.04 54.40 22.39
CA GLU A 861 -28.87 55.17 21.16
C GLU A 861 -29.73 54.64 20.00
N GLU A 862 -29.73 53.32 19.77
CA GLU A 862 -30.57 52.72 18.72
C GLU A 862 -32.06 52.92 19.01
N SER A 863 -32.47 52.84 20.28
CA SER A 863 -33.85 53.13 20.67
C SER A 863 -34.25 54.59 20.34
N ARG A 864 -33.39 55.58 20.66
CA ARG A 864 -33.60 56.99 20.27
C ARG A 864 -33.69 57.15 18.75
N GLN A 865 -32.86 56.44 18.01
CA GLN A 865 -32.89 56.44 16.55
C GLN A 865 -34.22 55.88 16.02
N VAL A 866 -34.69 54.75 16.54
CA VAL A 866 -35.95 54.12 16.12
C VAL A 866 -37.16 54.96 16.55
N LEU A 867 -37.15 55.61 17.72
CA LEU A 867 -38.16 56.61 18.12
C LEU A 867 -38.27 57.74 17.11
N THR A 868 -37.14 58.21 16.59
CA THR A 868 -37.12 59.26 15.57
C THR A 868 -37.81 58.77 14.30
N ILE A 869 -37.54 57.52 13.89
CA ILE A 869 -38.20 56.90 12.73
C ILE A 869 -39.71 56.78 12.95
N CYS A 870 -40.14 56.30 14.12
CA CYS A 870 -41.56 56.21 14.48
C CYS A 870 -42.23 57.59 14.47
N ALA A 871 -41.59 58.62 15.03
CA ALA A 871 -42.11 59.98 15.03
C ALA A 871 -42.20 60.58 13.62
N GLN A 872 -41.20 60.35 12.77
CA GLN A 872 -41.24 60.74 11.36
C GLN A 872 -42.39 60.05 10.61
N PHE A 873 -42.61 58.76 10.87
CA PHE A 873 -43.71 57.98 10.30
C PHE A 873 -45.08 58.57 10.68
N LEU A 874 -45.27 58.92 11.96
CA LEU A 874 -46.50 59.51 12.49
C LEU A 874 -46.62 61.03 12.22
N LYS A 875 -45.60 61.65 11.61
CA LYS A 875 -45.48 63.11 11.43
C LYS A 875 -45.52 63.90 12.75
N TRP A 876 -44.97 63.33 13.82
CA TRP A 876 -44.86 63.96 15.13
C TRP A 876 -43.54 64.71 15.28
N LYS A 877 -43.58 65.87 15.96
CA LYS A 877 -42.37 66.58 16.41
C LYS A 877 -42.14 66.24 17.89
N LEU A 878 -41.23 65.30 18.16
CA LEU A 878 -40.90 64.91 19.52
C LEU A 878 -40.24 66.07 20.30
N PRO A 879 -40.54 66.24 21.60
CA PRO A 879 -39.84 67.19 22.47
C PRO A 879 -38.33 66.91 22.51
N GLN A 880 -37.50 67.96 22.60
CA GLN A 880 -36.04 67.80 22.70
C GLN A 880 -35.63 66.99 23.94
N GLU A 881 -36.45 67.04 24.98
CA GLU A 881 -36.26 66.30 26.23
C GLU A 881 -36.23 64.77 26.04
N VAL A 882 -36.80 64.23 24.95
CA VAL A 882 -36.76 62.79 24.60
C VAL A 882 -35.34 62.32 24.25
N TYR A 883 -34.51 63.22 23.69
CA TYR A 883 -33.14 62.90 23.27
C TYR A 883 -32.09 63.17 24.36
N CYS A 884 -32.52 63.51 25.57
CA CYS A 884 -31.63 63.81 26.69
C CYS A 884 -30.93 62.52 27.15
N LYS A 885 -29.59 62.54 27.20
CA LYS A 885 -28.78 61.43 27.71
C LYS A 885 -28.74 61.37 29.25
N ASP A 886 -29.03 62.47 29.92
CA ASP A 886 -29.10 62.52 31.38
C ASP A 886 -30.21 61.60 31.92
N PRO A 887 -29.94 60.78 32.96
CA PRO A 887 -30.94 59.92 33.56
C PRO A 887 -32.17 60.68 34.04
N TRP A 888 -33.34 60.14 33.73
CA TRP A 888 -34.62 60.79 34.01
C TRP A 888 -34.92 61.07 35.49
N TYR A 889 -34.36 60.29 36.41
CA TYR A 889 -34.49 60.54 37.85
C TYR A 889 -33.78 61.82 38.32
N ILE A 890 -32.82 62.35 37.55
CA ILE A 890 -32.11 63.59 37.86
C ILE A 890 -32.91 64.83 37.41
N ARG A 891 -33.81 64.68 36.42
CA ARG A 891 -34.57 65.80 35.83
C ARG A 891 -36.06 65.47 35.62
N CYS A 892 -36.80 65.18 36.69
CA CYS A 892 -38.23 64.83 36.64
C CYS A 892 -39.12 65.84 35.87
N GLY A 893 -38.79 67.13 35.89
CA GLY A 893 -39.52 68.17 35.14
C GLY A 893 -39.47 67.99 33.62
N LYS A 894 -38.39 67.39 33.09
CA LYS A 894 -38.26 67.05 31.66
C LYS A 894 -39.11 65.84 31.29
N VAL A 895 -39.15 64.82 32.15
CA VAL A 895 -39.99 63.62 31.99
C VAL A 895 -41.47 63.99 31.93
N GLY A 896 -41.91 64.90 32.82
CA GLY A 896 -43.29 65.38 32.82
C GLY A 896 -43.73 66.05 31.52
N LYS A 897 -42.82 66.75 30.81
CA LYS A 897 -43.11 67.32 29.48
C LYS A 897 -43.25 66.23 28.42
N VAL A 898 -42.39 65.21 28.46
CA VAL A 898 -42.44 64.06 27.55
C VAL A 898 -43.75 63.29 27.75
N CYS A 899 -44.12 62.94 28.99
CA CYS A 899 -45.38 62.25 29.28
C CYS A 899 -46.61 63.06 28.84
N LYS A 900 -46.64 64.37 29.12
CA LYS A 900 -47.72 65.26 28.65
C LYS A 900 -47.86 65.27 27.13
N PHE A 901 -46.74 65.23 26.41
CA PHE A 901 -46.74 65.16 24.95
C PHE A 901 -47.38 63.86 24.44
N PHE A 902 -46.95 62.70 24.95
CA PHE A 902 -47.49 61.40 24.51
C PHE A 902 -48.97 61.23 24.90
N VAL A 903 -49.39 61.68 26.09
CA VAL A 903 -50.81 61.66 26.51
C VAL A 903 -51.67 62.54 25.60
N ARG A 904 -51.20 63.76 25.28
CA ARG A 904 -51.92 64.68 24.39
C ARG A 904 -52.06 64.12 22.97
N LYS A 905 -51.05 63.39 22.49
CA LYS A 905 -51.07 62.76 21.17
C LYS A 905 -51.96 61.52 21.10
N LYS A 906 -51.99 60.71 22.16
CA LYS A 906 -52.94 59.59 22.28
C LYS A 906 -54.40 60.07 22.25
N MET A 907 -54.71 61.13 23.00
CA MET A 907 -56.05 61.77 23.01
C MET A 907 -56.46 62.39 21.66
N GLN A 908 -55.50 62.71 20.78
CA GLN A 908 -55.76 63.26 19.44
C GLN A 908 -55.98 62.18 18.36
N GLY A 909 -55.64 60.91 18.64
CA GLY A 909 -55.80 59.80 17.69
C GLY A 909 -57.06 58.95 17.88
N GLU A 910 -57.82 59.18 18.96
CA GLU A 910 -59.13 58.57 19.24
C GLU A 910 -60.32 59.44 18.74
N SER A 911 -60.02 60.51 18.01
CA SER A 911 -60.94 61.38 17.26
C SER A 911 -60.79 61.13 15.77
#